data_AF-A0A7X8VXS0-F1
#
_entry.id   AF-A0A7X8VXS0-F1
#
_cell.length_a   1.000
_cell.length_b   1.000
_cell.length_c   1.000
_cell.angle_alpha   90.00
_cell.angle_beta   90.00
_cell.angle_gamma   90.00
#
_symmetry.space_group_name_H-M   'P 1'
#
loop_
_entity.id
_entity.type
_entity.pdbx_description
1 polymer ?
#
loop_
_entity_poly.entity_id
_entity_poly.type
_entity_poly.pdbx_seq_one_letter_code
_entity_poly.pdbx_strand_id
1 'polypeptide(L)'
;MLDLFSYIRHTLSALLVLMLLLFAGCRNIELPYNFSKINGSYQYSPTEPLSPELQFSLLAWYLAVNPDLPADLHQTVLKVQEECARTVNLRLAEKIVQRATPFARLDAQGGLKFDSTYFADRLDWQDNARLLSEVRDLLSSRKLELSDLGDLGELQKKDHSEQLTAFRSWFIVNSVVMAETAPLNRQELLAMLDKIQDVLTLKRHLLDSLSEAKALLAAGNGLRALDLLDKASQKFTTDSSLATIGDVKTLAEFEQFRKELPAQLLNQQLRSLEESLRQIAGNAAVLSSQEDFSLAENKLLAQEKLFAENSRIWRQDSRFQTALTEAADRLSDIARKAAELRTTIWTGEAKMLANRKEYLTASSRLQRCQRNLAEKAVTEFEFYAFFKNERNTDQNLTEMMEAELRNAYRSIMPLALADYCRLTEKAVNLDNHFGLGFLLGRSVEKMLATNLNASPQPNNDTADKIRTISELTTRARELLLGNGGNQPGILQHAVRIRAMTAATAGLGLTYSRDLEHTLGEILQRSQVLCPLTSIGSGDAEPGSNDFLVYSGVVAAFDSTEQLERSSMRSLLRYGPVQKLKNPDFLPDPPQHASIKQTSPYLYRQEEIEQVITSKEIERIAHVRVFFNLKGPGVAELLEINQIYSRKFLSEQSHLFNDVKVKRIIEVYDQSELSLPQAAPELVNDRIWSSGEMHDFARKDSLMVLALKIFCQVQSFPLTLAAQAERYTKEGNLSRAAEFWGQCLAICEMLKTDSDILSLLQLESLPQAACFPADLQALRERHNDLSTLQKNVFDKALQVVDAYAGGELKRK
;
A
#
# COMPACT_ATOMS: atom_id res chain seq x y z
N MET A 1 128.26 -12.18 -51.57
CA MET A 1 128.03 -12.91 -50.30
C MET A 1 126.90 -12.34 -49.44
N LEU A 2 126.19 -11.26 -49.83
CA LEU A 2 124.97 -10.80 -49.12
C LEU A 2 123.64 -11.16 -49.82
N ASP A 3 123.59 -11.53 -51.10
CA ASP A 3 122.33 -11.91 -51.77
C ASP A 3 122.01 -13.42 -51.81
N LEU A 4 123.00 -14.30 -51.62
CA LEU A 4 122.76 -15.75 -51.47
C LEU A 4 121.93 -16.05 -50.21
N PHE A 5 122.09 -15.23 -49.16
CA PHE A 5 121.33 -15.33 -47.92
C PHE A 5 119.86 -14.87 -48.06
N SER A 6 119.55 -13.97 -49.01
CA SER A 6 118.18 -13.55 -49.32
C SER A 6 117.42 -14.61 -50.14
N TYR A 7 118.09 -15.19 -51.14
CA TYR A 7 117.52 -16.23 -52.00
C TYR A 7 117.22 -17.53 -51.24
N ILE A 8 118.09 -17.94 -50.31
CA ILE A 8 117.87 -19.12 -49.45
C ILE A 8 116.74 -18.89 -48.44
N ARG A 9 116.59 -17.67 -47.91
CA ARG A 9 115.51 -17.33 -46.96
C ARG A 9 114.14 -17.25 -47.64
N HIS A 10 114.06 -16.72 -48.86
CA HIS A 10 112.83 -16.67 -49.64
C HIS A 10 112.39 -18.02 -50.20
N THR A 11 113.34 -18.90 -50.57
CA THR A 11 113.01 -20.27 -51.01
C THR A 11 112.54 -21.16 -49.85
N LEU A 12 113.14 -21.03 -48.65
CA LEU A 12 112.67 -21.73 -47.44
C LEU A 12 111.30 -21.22 -46.95
N SER A 13 111.06 -19.90 -46.96
CA SER A 13 109.73 -19.38 -46.60
C SER A 13 108.68 -19.75 -47.63
N ALA A 14 109.00 -19.71 -48.92
CA ALA A 14 108.09 -20.11 -49.98
C ALA A 14 107.75 -21.60 -49.88
N LEU A 15 108.71 -22.47 -49.57
CA LEU A 15 108.47 -23.92 -49.44
C LEU A 15 107.66 -24.28 -48.19
N LEU A 16 107.86 -23.55 -47.08
CA LEU A 16 107.09 -23.75 -45.84
C LEU A 16 105.68 -23.17 -45.93
N VAL A 17 105.50 -22.04 -46.62
CA VAL A 17 104.17 -21.50 -46.98
C VAL A 17 103.47 -22.40 -48.00
N LEU A 18 104.18 -22.98 -48.97
CA LEU A 18 103.59 -23.94 -49.91
C LEU A 18 103.17 -25.24 -49.21
N MET A 19 103.98 -25.75 -48.27
CA MET A 19 103.62 -26.90 -47.43
C MET A 19 102.44 -26.59 -46.50
N LEU A 20 102.42 -25.43 -45.83
CA LEU A 20 101.28 -25.02 -45.02
C LEU A 20 100.03 -24.74 -45.86
N LEU A 21 100.15 -24.24 -47.09
CA LEU A 21 99.03 -24.10 -48.04
C LEU A 21 98.57 -25.46 -48.59
N LEU A 22 99.48 -26.42 -48.77
CA LEU A 22 99.14 -27.80 -49.15
C LEU A 22 98.45 -28.55 -48.00
N PHE A 23 98.91 -28.38 -46.76
CA PHE A 23 98.27 -28.97 -45.57
C PHE A 23 96.98 -28.23 -45.17
N ALA A 24 96.88 -26.93 -45.40
CA ALA A 24 95.62 -26.18 -45.26
C ALA A 24 94.63 -26.46 -46.41
N GLY A 25 95.13 -26.85 -47.59
CA GLY A 25 94.35 -27.23 -48.77
C GLY A 25 93.80 -28.65 -48.76
N CYS A 26 94.24 -29.50 -47.81
CA CYS A 26 93.77 -30.88 -47.63
C CYS A 26 93.00 -31.06 -46.31
N ARG A 27 92.06 -30.16 -45.99
CA ARG A 27 90.98 -30.50 -45.05
C ARG A 27 90.01 -31.44 -45.76
N ASN A 28 90.11 -32.74 -45.46
CA ASN A 28 89.06 -33.70 -45.80
C ASN A 28 87.83 -33.35 -44.95
N ILE A 29 86.87 -32.67 -45.55
CA ILE A 29 85.55 -32.47 -44.94
C ILE A 29 84.86 -33.84 -44.96
N GLU A 30 84.60 -34.40 -43.78
CA GLU A 30 83.74 -35.58 -43.66
C GLU A 30 82.34 -35.20 -44.14
N LEU A 31 81.88 -35.85 -45.20
CA LEU A 31 80.57 -35.59 -45.78
C LEU A 31 79.47 -36.19 -44.90
N PRO A 32 78.28 -35.58 -44.84
CA PRO A 32 77.16 -36.14 -44.10
C PRO A 32 76.73 -37.48 -44.70
N TYR A 33 76.04 -38.30 -43.89
CA TYR A 33 75.56 -39.61 -44.31
C TYR A 33 74.73 -39.53 -45.62
N ASN A 34 74.98 -40.43 -46.57
CA ASN A 34 74.39 -40.46 -47.93
C ASN A 34 74.75 -39.28 -48.85
N PHE A 35 75.73 -38.44 -48.52
CA PHE A 35 76.26 -37.43 -49.43
C PHE A 35 77.53 -37.92 -50.12
N SER A 36 77.61 -37.69 -51.43
CA SER A 36 78.81 -37.92 -52.21
C SER A 36 79.12 -36.70 -53.09
N LYS A 37 80.38 -36.51 -53.44
CA LYS A 37 80.81 -35.46 -54.37
C LYS A 37 81.01 -36.08 -55.75
N ILE A 38 80.11 -35.77 -56.68
CA ILE A 38 80.13 -36.31 -58.05
C ILE A 38 80.29 -35.13 -59.01
N ASN A 39 81.32 -35.18 -59.86
CA ASN A 39 81.61 -34.15 -60.89
C ASN A 39 81.65 -32.71 -60.33
N GLY A 40 82.27 -32.52 -59.17
CA GLY A 40 82.41 -31.19 -58.54
C GLY A 40 81.19 -30.69 -57.77
N SER A 41 80.00 -31.28 -57.97
CA SER A 41 78.76 -30.99 -57.25
C SER A 41 78.53 -31.97 -56.10
N TYR A 42 77.94 -31.50 -54.99
CA TYR A 42 77.49 -32.38 -53.92
C TYR A 42 76.11 -32.94 -54.26
N GLN A 43 75.96 -34.27 -54.12
CA GLN A 43 74.70 -34.95 -54.40
C GLN A 43 74.32 -35.86 -53.23
N TYR A 44 73.02 -35.84 -52.90
CA TYR A 44 72.43 -36.78 -51.97
C TYR A 44 72.02 -38.04 -52.72
N SER A 45 72.57 -39.18 -52.32
CA SER A 45 72.29 -40.49 -52.93
C SER A 45 71.87 -41.45 -51.81
N PRO A 46 70.55 -41.65 -51.59
CA PRO A 46 70.08 -42.55 -50.55
C PRO A 46 70.44 -43.99 -50.94
N THR A 47 71.47 -44.54 -50.31
CA THR A 47 71.86 -45.95 -50.51
C THR A 47 71.06 -46.91 -49.62
N GLU A 48 70.48 -46.41 -48.52
CA GLU A 48 69.57 -47.11 -47.59
C GLU A 48 68.48 -46.14 -47.08
N PRO A 49 67.23 -46.60 -46.84
CA PRO A 49 66.12 -45.74 -46.44
C PRO A 49 66.13 -45.46 -44.93
N LEU A 50 66.85 -44.42 -44.50
CA LEU A 50 66.67 -43.87 -43.15
C LEU A 50 65.28 -43.24 -42.99
N SER A 51 64.76 -43.22 -41.77
CA SER A 51 63.55 -42.46 -41.49
C SER A 51 63.82 -40.95 -41.73
N PRO A 52 62.91 -40.22 -42.38
CA PRO A 52 63.01 -38.77 -42.58
C PRO A 52 63.24 -37.98 -41.28
N GLU A 53 62.69 -38.45 -40.16
CA GLU A 53 62.84 -37.89 -38.82
C GLU A 53 64.28 -38.02 -38.31
N LEU A 54 64.89 -39.20 -38.49
CA LEU A 54 66.29 -39.47 -38.18
C LEU A 54 67.23 -38.71 -39.11
N GLN A 55 66.94 -38.71 -40.41
CA GLN A 55 67.74 -38.03 -41.41
C GLN A 55 67.74 -36.51 -41.18
N PHE A 56 66.59 -35.90 -40.90
CA PHE A 56 66.49 -34.48 -40.54
C PHE A 56 67.33 -34.14 -39.30
N SER A 57 67.24 -34.98 -38.27
CA SER A 57 67.93 -34.79 -37.00
C SER A 57 69.45 -34.94 -37.14
N LEU A 58 69.92 -35.90 -37.95
CA LEU A 58 71.34 -36.08 -38.27
C LEU A 58 71.90 -34.91 -39.09
N LEU A 59 71.15 -34.38 -40.04
CA LEU A 59 71.57 -33.20 -40.82
C LEU A 59 71.60 -31.94 -39.95
N ALA A 60 70.64 -31.77 -39.03
CA ALA A 60 70.65 -30.70 -38.05
C ALA A 60 71.88 -30.79 -37.13
N TRP A 61 72.20 -31.99 -36.65
CA TRP A 61 73.40 -32.24 -35.86
C TRP A 61 74.68 -31.97 -36.66
N TYR A 62 74.74 -32.42 -37.90
CA TYR A 62 75.90 -32.21 -38.78
C TYR A 62 76.17 -30.72 -39.02
N LEU A 63 75.15 -29.93 -39.29
CA LEU A 63 75.24 -28.47 -39.42
C LEU A 63 75.67 -27.80 -38.11
N ALA A 64 75.20 -28.30 -36.96
CA ALA A 64 75.56 -27.76 -35.65
C ALA A 64 77.02 -28.05 -35.26
N VAL A 65 77.56 -29.21 -35.65
CA VAL A 65 78.95 -29.62 -35.36
C VAL A 65 79.95 -29.02 -36.36
N ASN A 66 79.51 -28.65 -37.57
CA ASN A 66 80.37 -28.14 -38.64
C ASN A 66 79.88 -26.77 -39.17
N PRO A 67 80.21 -25.65 -38.50
CA PRO A 67 79.75 -24.31 -38.90
C PRO A 67 80.44 -23.75 -40.16
N ASP A 68 81.67 -24.19 -40.48
CA ASP A 68 82.51 -23.65 -41.57
C ASP A 68 82.42 -24.46 -42.89
N LEU A 69 81.21 -24.84 -43.30
CA LEU A 69 80.99 -25.64 -44.52
C LEU A 69 81.09 -24.80 -45.81
N PRO A 70 81.57 -25.37 -46.95
CA PRO A 70 81.49 -24.72 -48.26
C PRO A 70 80.04 -24.35 -48.61
N ALA A 71 79.83 -23.16 -49.17
CA ALA A 71 78.49 -22.62 -49.45
C ALA A 71 77.59 -23.58 -50.25
N ASP A 72 78.15 -24.25 -51.27
CA ASP A 72 77.42 -25.21 -52.10
C ASP A 72 77.01 -26.48 -51.31
N LEU A 73 77.87 -26.96 -50.41
CA LEU A 73 77.56 -28.11 -49.55
C LEU A 73 76.52 -27.74 -48.51
N HIS A 74 76.67 -26.58 -47.86
CA HIS A 74 75.74 -26.06 -46.88
C HIS A 74 74.33 -25.88 -47.49
N GLN A 75 74.22 -25.29 -48.69
CA GLN A 75 72.95 -25.17 -49.42
C GLN A 75 72.35 -26.53 -49.78
N THR A 76 73.17 -27.50 -50.20
CA THR A 76 72.68 -28.84 -50.54
C THR A 76 72.19 -29.59 -49.30
N VAL A 77 72.89 -29.48 -48.17
CA VAL A 77 72.48 -30.07 -46.89
C VAL A 77 71.18 -29.44 -46.39
N LEU A 78 71.05 -28.11 -46.43
CA LEU A 78 69.81 -27.40 -46.09
C LEU A 78 68.66 -27.81 -47.00
N LYS A 79 68.89 -27.95 -48.32
CA LYS A 79 67.86 -28.39 -49.26
C LYS A 79 67.35 -29.80 -48.96
N VAL A 80 68.25 -30.74 -48.65
CA VAL A 80 67.87 -32.11 -48.26
C VAL A 80 67.20 -32.12 -46.88
N GLN A 81 67.65 -31.28 -45.94
CA GLN A 81 67.02 -31.11 -44.64
C GLN A 81 65.60 -30.53 -44.78
N GLU A 82 65.38 -29.57 -45.68
CA GLU A 82 64.05 -29.05 -46.04
C GLU A 82 63.16 -30.12 -46.68
N GLU A 83 63.70 -30.97 -47.56
CA GLU A 83 62.98 -32.11 -48.15
C GLU A 83 62.58 -33.17 -47.09
N CYS A 84 63.46 -33.42 -46.11
CA CYS A 84 63.14 -34.28 -44.96
C CYS A 84 62.06 -33.66 -44.09
N ALA A 85 62.19 -32.38 -43.73
CA ALA A 85 61.19 -31.62 -42.99
C ALA A 85 59.82 -31.67 -43.69
N ARG A 86 59.79 -31.48 -45.01
CA ARG A 86 58.58 -31.58 -45.82
C ARG A 86 57.95 -32.97 -45.74
N THR A 87 58.76 -34.03 -45.79
CA THR A 87 58.27 -35.42 -45.73
C THR A 87 57.70 -35.77 -44.35
N VAL A 88 58.36 -35.33 -43.27
CA VAL A 88 57.86 -35.50 -41.90
C VAL A 88 56.58 -34.69 -41.67
N ASN A 89 56.54 -33.44 -42.13
CA ASN A 89 55.34 -32.60 -42.09
C ASN A 89 54.18 -33.22 -42.89
N LEU A 90 54.44 -33.82 -44.05
CA LEU A 90 53.44 -34.55 -44.84
C LEU A 90 52.89 -35.76 -44.08
N ARG A 91 53.76 -36.58 -43.45
CA ARG A 91 53.32 -37.71 -42.61
C ARG A 91 52.47 -37.27 -41.42
N LEU A 92 52.84 -36.17 -40.76
CA LEU A 92 52.04 -35.59 -39.68
C LEU A 92 50.66 -35.14 -40.19
N ALA A 93 50.61 -34.49 -41.36
CA ALA A 93 49.36 -34.11 -42.00
C ALA A 93 48.50 -35.33 -42.36
N GLU A 94 49.09 -36.39 -42.91
CA GLU A 94 48.41 -37.68 -43.17
C GLU A 94 47.88 -38.33 -41.89
N LYS A 95 48.65 -38.30 -40.80
CA LYS A 95 48.23 -38.80 -39.47
C LYS A 95 47.05 -38.00 -38.91
N ILE A 96 47.05 -36.68 -39.08
CA ILE A 96 45.92 -35.81 -38.71
C ILE A 96 44.70 -36.16 -39.56
N VAL A 97 44.85 -36.32 -40.87
CA VAL A 97 43.75 -36.73 -41.76
C VAL A 97 43.19 -38.09 -41.36
N GLN A 98 44.02 -39.10 -41.09
CA GLN A 98 43.55 -40.43 -40.67
C GLN A 98 42.69 -40.39 -39.40
N ARG A 99 43.05 -39.53 -38.43
CA ARG A 99 42.30 -39.40 -37.17
C ARG A 99 41.08 -38.51 -37.28
N ALA A 100 41.14 -37.50 -38.14
CA ALA A 100 40.14 -36.45 -38.22
C ALA A 100 39.37 -36.44 -39.54
N THR A 101 39.40 -37.51 -40.33
CA THR A 101 38.55 -37.62 -41.53
C THR A 101 37.08 -37.70 -41.11
N PRO A 102 36.16 -36.95 -41.74
CA PRO A 102 36.32 -36.06 -42.90
C PRO A 102 36.60 -34.57 -42.58
N PHE A 103 36.77 -34.19 -41.30
CA PHE A 103 37.10 -32.82 -40.89
C PHE A 103 38.44 -32.32 -41.42
N ALA A 104 39.47 -33.18 -41.52
CA ALA A 104 40.76 -32.81 -42.09
C ALA A 104 40.99 -33.50 -43.44
N ARG A 105 41.56 -32.77 -44.42
CA ARG A 105 41.94 -33.29 -45.73
C ARG A 105 43.25 -32.68 -46.24
N LEU A 106 43.90 -33.36 -47.17
CA LEU A 106 45.02 -32.80 -47.94
C LEU A 106 44.50 -32.16 -49.23
N ASP A 107 45.06 -31.01 -49.61
CA ASP A 107 44.79 -30.38 -50.90
C ASP A 107 45.67 -30.94 -52.02
N ALA A 108 45.50 -30.43 -53.25
CA ALA A 108 46.22 -30.89 -54.44
C ALA A 108 47.75 -30.70 -54.36
N GLN A 109 48.24 -29.87 -53.43
CA GLN A 109 49.66 -29.65 -53.18
C GLN A 109 50.16 -30.37 -51.91
N GLY A 110 49.31 -31.19 -51.29
CA GLY A 110 49.59 -31.91 -50.05
C GLY A 110 49.34 -31.09 -48.77
N GLY A 111 48.83 -29.86 -48.88
CA GLY A 111 48.53 -28.93 -47.78
C GLY A 111 47.40 -29.42 -46.88
N LEU A 112 47.59 -29.37 -45.56
CA LEU A 112 46.52 -29.72 -44.60
C LEU A 112 45.45 -28.63 -44.57
N LYS A 113 44.18 -29.00 -44.77
CA LYS A 113 43.01 -28.10 -44.67
C LYS A 113 41.93 -28.70 -43.79
N PHE A 114 41.29 -27.84 -43.00
CA PHE A 114 40.11 -28.18 -42.23
C PHE A 114 38.84 -27.84 -42.99
N ASP A 115 37.91 -28.78 -43.03
CA ASP A 115 36.55 -28.60 -43.52
C ASP A 115 35.62 -28.35 -42.33
N SER A 116 35.51 -27.08 -41.93
CA SER A 116 34.72 -26.65 -40.79
C SER A 116 33.22 -26.93 -40.95
N THR A 117 32.74 -27.18 -42.18
CA THR A 117 31.33 -27.55 -42.44
C THR A 117 30.93 -28.89 -41.83
N TYR A 118 31.91 -29.72 -41.48
CA TYR A 118 31.72 -30.96 -40.72
C TYR A 118 30.87 -30.78 -39.45
N PHE A 119 30.96 -29.61 -38.81
CA PHE A 119 30.27 -29.31 -37.56
C PHE A 119 28.86 -28.73 -37.75
N ALA A 120 28.43 -28.46 -38.98
CA ALA A 120 27.17 -27.78 -39.28
C ALA A 120 25.95 -28.49 -38.67
N ASP A 121 25.88 -29.83 -38.75
CA ASP A 121 24.71 -30.61 -38.31
C ASP A 121 24.99 -31.49 -37.07
N ARG A 122 26.22 -31.48 -36.52
CA ARG A 122 26.57 -32.31 -35.36
C ARG A 122 26.25 -31.62 -34.03
N LEU A 123 25.58 -32.35 -33.15
CA LEU A 123 25.17 -31.89 -31.81
C LEU A 123 25.91 -32.61 -30.66
N ASP A 124 26.80 -33.56 -30.98
CA ASP A 124 27.62 -34.23 -29.97
C ASP A 124 28.79 -33.33 -29.55
N TRP A 125 28.54 -32.52 -28.53
CA TRP A 125 29.50 -31.53 -28.05
C TRP A 125 30.76 -32.16 -27.45
N GLN A 126 30.66 -33.35 -26.85
CA GLN A 126 31.81 -34.01 -26.23
C GLN A 126 32.74 -34.59 -27.30
N ASP A 127 32.18 -35.25 -28.30
CA ASP A 127 32.97 -35.81 -29.39
C ASP A 127 33.58 -34.73 -30.28
N ASN A 128 32.86 -33.64 -30.55
CA ASN A 128 33.40 -32.49 -31.28
C ASN A 128 34.57 -31.84 -30.53
N ALA A 129 34.47 -31.67 -29.20
CA ALA A 129 35.53 -31.10 -28.38
C ALA A 129 36.75 -32.04 -28.29
N ARG A 130 36.53 -33.35 -28.16
CA ARG A 130 37.60 -34.37 -28.19
C ARG A 130 38.36 -34.32 -29.51
N LEU A 131 37.64 -34.34 -30.63
CA LEU A 131 38.25 -34.27 -31.97
C LEU A 131 39.11 -33.01 -32.13
N LEU A 132 38.60 -31.83 -31.76
CA LEU A 132 39.36 -30.58 -31.85
C LEU A 132 40.59 -30.58 -30.93
N SER A 133 40.47 -31.13 -29.72
CA SER A 133 41.60 -31.28 -28.79
C SER A 133 42.67 -32.22 -29.36
N GLU A 134 42.29 -33.39 -29.86
CA GLU A 134 43.22 -34.37 -30.42
C GLU A 134 43.98 -33.81 -31.63
N VAL A 135 43.30 -33.05 -32.50
CA VAL A 135 43.94 -32.37 -33.63
C VAL A 135 44.85 -31.22 -33.16
N ARG A 136 44.42 -30.44 -32.16
CA ARG A 136 45.24 -29.38 -31.55
C ARG A 136 46.51 -29.94 -30.92
N ASP A 137 46.41 -31.07 -30.21
CA ASP A 137 47.54 -31.73 -29.56
C ASP A 137 48.57 -32.22 -30.58
N LEU A 138 48.11 -32.82 -31.69
CA LEU A 138 48.97 -33.27 -32.79
C LEU A 138 49.64 -32.11 -33.54
N LEU A 139 48.97 -30.96 -33.68
CA LEU A 139 49.58 -29.77 -34.29
C LEU A 139 50.58 -29.08 -33.38
N SER A 140 50.38 -29.18 -32.05
CA SER A 140 51.21 -28.53 -31.04
C SER A 140 52.52 -29.28 -30.76
N SER A 141 52.62 -30.57 -31.09
CA SER A 141 53.85 -31.36 -30.94
C SER A 141 54.91 -30.95 -31.99
N ARG A 142 55.82 -30.04 -31.61
CA ARG A 142 56.89 -29.51 -32.49
C ARG A 142 58.26 -30.17 -32.29
N LYS A 143 58.45 -30.84 -31.15
CA LYS A 143 59.72 -31.46 -30.77
C LYS A 143 59.72 -32.91 -31.23
N LEU A 144 60.81 -33.33 -31.86
CA LEU A 144 61.05 -34.74 -32.12
C LEU A 144 61.56 -35.38 -30.82
N GLU A 145 60.94 -36.48 -30.42
CA GLU A 145 61.42 -37.31 -29.32
C GLU A 145 62.35 -38.41 -29.87
N LEU A 146 63.20 -38.98 -29.02
CA LEU A 146 64.07 -40.08 -29.46
C LEU A 146 63.29 -41.28 -29.98
N SER A 147 62.06 -41.50 -29.49
CA SER A 147 61.14 -42.53 -29.99
C SER A 147 60.72 -42.30 -31.44
N ASP A 148 60.70 -41.05 -31.91
CA ASP A 148 60.26 -40.69 -33.27
C ASP A 148 61.34 -40.99 -34.33
N LEU A 149 62.60 -41.19 -33.89
CA LEU A 149 63.74 -41.42 -34.78
C LEU A 149 63.81 -42.85 -35.34
N GLY A 150 63.01 -43.79 -34.81
CA GLY A 150 63.00 -45.20 -35.25
C GLY A 150 64.25 -45.98 -34.81
N ASP A 151 64.55 -47.08 -35.50
CA ASP A 151 65.68 -47.96 -35.15
C ASP A 151 67.03 -47.33 -35.54
N LEU A 152 67.74 -46.82 -34.54
CA LEU A 152 69.08 -46.24 -34.67
C LEU A 152 70.17 -47.31 -34.92
N GLY A 153 69.83 -48.61 -34.89
CA GLY A 153 70.75 -49.73 -35.05
C GLY A 153 71.38 -49.84 -36.45
N GLU A 154 70.75 -49.27 -37.49
CA GLU A 154 71.31 -49.29 -38.85
C GLU A 154 72.59 -48.47 -38.96
N LEU A 155 72.72 -47.39 -38.20
CA LEU A 155 73.93 -46.54 -38.16
C LEU A 155 75.07 -47.19 -37.36
N GLN A 156 74.80 -48.18 -36.49
CA GLN A 156 75.83 -48.91 -35.74
C GLN A 156 76.64 -49.91 -36.60
N LYS A 157 76.12 -50.33 -37.76
CA LYS A 157 76.74 -51.38 -38.59
C LYS A 157 77.91 -50.91 -39.47
N LYS A 158 78.24 -49.60 -39.49
CA LYS A 158 79.21 -48.99 -40.42
C LYS A 158 80.38 -48.24 -39.75
N ASP A 159 80.87 -48.70 -38.60
CA ASP A 159 82.04 -48.11 -37.88
C ASP A 159 81.90 -46.65 -37.39
N HIS A 160 80.67 -46.14 -37.20
CA HIS A 160 80.39 -44.78 -36.68
C HIS A 160 79.94 -44.74 -35.20
N SER A 161 80.37 -45.70 -34.37
CA SER A 161 79.87 -45.91 -32.99
C SER A 161 80.08 -44.71 -32.04
N GLU A 162 81.19 -44.00 -32.16
CA GLU A 162 81.48 -42.78 -31.38
C GLU A 162 80.61 -41.59 -31.82
N GLN A 163 80.45 -41.39 -33.13
CA GLN A 163 79.61 -40.33 -33.71
C GLN A 163 78.13 -40.50 -33.34
N LEU A 164 77.63 -41.74 -33.27
CA LEU A 164 76.26 -42.04 -32.85
C LEU A 164 76.00 -41.75 -31.37
N THR A 165 76.98 -41.99 -30.50
CA THR A 165 76.91 -41.66 -29.07
C THR A 165 76.91 -40.15 -28.85
N ALA A 166 77.72 -39.42 -29.62
CA ALA A 166 77.74 -37.96 -29.63
C ALA A 166 76.42 -37.37 -30.15
N PHE A 167 75.85 -37.91 -31.23
CA PHE A 167 74.54 -37.52 -31.76
C PHE A 167 73.41 -37.71 -30.74
N ARG A 168 73.34 -38.88 -30.07
CA ARG A 168 72.31 -39.15 -29.05
C ARG A 168 72.40 -38.16 -27.89
N SER A 169 73.61 -37.91 -27.39
CA SER A 169 73.85 -36.96 -26.32
C SER A 169 73.47 -35.53 -26.72
N TRP A 170 73.81 -35.14 -27.95
CA TRP A 170 73.42 -33.84 -28.52
C TRP A 170 71.90 -33.72 -28.68
N PHE A 171 71.21 -34.75 -29.17
CA PHE A 171 69.77 -34.73 -29.43
C PHE A 171 68.96 -34.57 -28.14
N ILE A 172 69.35 -35.30 -27.08
CA ILE A 172 68.72 -35.20 -25.75
C ILE A 172 68.82 -33.77 -25.20
N VAL A 173 69.98 -33.11 -25.38
CA VAL A 173 70.25 -31.79 -24.80
C VAL A 173 69.63 -30.66 -25.63
N ASN A 174 69.65 -30.75 -26.96
CA ASN A 174 69.32 -29.62 -27.84
C ASN A 174 67.85 -29.58 -28.32
N SER A 175 67.07 -30.65 -28.08
CA SER A 175 65.65 -30.77 -28.46
C SER A 175 65.37 -30.30 -29.90
N VAL A 176 65.54 -31.19 -30.88
CA VAL A 176 65.38 -30.84 -32.28
C VAL A 176 63.94 -30.43 -32.58
N VAL A 177 63.77 -29.17 -33.00
CA VAL A 177 62.48 -28.62 -33.44
C VAL A 177 62.39 -28.75 -34.96
N MET A 178 61.31 -29.35 -35.43
CA MET A 178 61.08 -29.54 -36.85
C MET A 178 60.80 -28.20 -37.54
N ALA A 179 61.52 -27.89 -38.62
CA ALA A 179 61.37 -26.64 -39.37
C ALA A 179 59.98 -26.53 -40.02
N GLU A 180 59.33 -25.37 -39.95
CA GLU A 180 58.02 -25.20 -40.58
C GLU A 180 58.17 -25.05 -42.09
N THR A 181 57.83 -26.11 -42.81
CA THR A 181 57.87 -26.18 -44.27
C THR A 181 56.51 -26.62 -44.78
N ALA A 182 56.13 -26.17 -45.99
CA ALA A 182 54.96 -26.70 -46.68
C ALA A 182 55.05 -28.24 -46.68
N PRO A 183 54.00 -28.98 -46.32
CA PRO A 183 52.58 -28.60 -46.38
C PRO A 183 51.89 -28.06 -45.11
N LEU A 184 52.59 -27.75 -44.01
CA LEU A 184 51.97 -27.37 -42.73
C LEU A 184 52.18 -25.90 -42.35
N ASN A 185 51.09 -25.16 -42.13
CA ASN A 185 51.07 -23.81 -41.54
C ASN A 185 50.36 -23.86 -40.16
N ARG A 186 51.11 -24.16 -39.11
CA ARG A 186 50.59 -24.48 -37.78
C ARG A 186 49.90 -23.29 -37.13
N GLN A 187 50.42 -22.08 -37.29
CA GLN A 187 49.82 -20.88 -36.68
C GLN A 187 48.43 -20.60 -37.23
N GLU A 188 48.26 -20.64 -38.55
CA GLU A 188 46.96 -20.45 -39.20
C GLU A 188 45.99 -21.59 -38.87
N LEU A 189 46.47 -22.84 -38.84
CA LEU A 189 45.64 -24.00 -38.52
C LEU A 189 45.17 -23.99 -37.06
N LEU A 190 46.03 -23.63 -36.10
CA LEU A 190 45.66 -23.50 -34.69
C LEU A 190 44.65 -22.36 -34.49
N ALA A 191 44.89 -21.19 -35.10
CA ALA A 191 43.93 -20.09 -35.06
C ALA A 191 42.57 -20.47 -35.68
N MET A 192 42.56 -21.30 -36.72
CA MET A 192 41.35 -21.84 -37.31
C MET A 192 40.61 -22.79 -36.36
N LEU A 193 41.33 -23.66 -35.63
CA LEU A 193 40.74 -24.53 -34.61
C LEU A 193 40.13 -23.75 -33.45
N ASP A 194 40.82 -22.72 -32.97
CA ASP A 194 40.31 -21.81 -31.93
C ASP A 194 39.01 -21.15 -32.38
N LYS A 195 39.01 -20.60 -33.61
CA LYS A 195 37.81 -19.98 -34.19
C LYS A 195 36.65 -20.98 -34.34
N ILE A 196 36.92 -22.22 -34.76
CA ILE A 196 35.89 -23.27 -34.84
C ILE A 196 35.34 -23.61 -33.45
N GLN A 197 36.19 -23.68 -32.43
CA GLN A 197 35.78 -24.01 -31.07
C GLN A 197 34.93 -22.90 -30.43
N ASP A 198 35.27 -21.63 -30.66
CA ASP A 198 34.46 -20.49 -30.22
C ASP A 198 33.07 -20.50 -30.88
N VAL A 199 33.02 -20.76 -32.20
CA VAL A 199 31.76 -20.84 -32.96
C VAL A 199 30.90 -22.03 -32.51
N LEU A 200 31.50 -23.18 -32.19
CA LEU A 200 30.79 -24.33 -31.62
C LEU A 200 30.22 -24.05 -30.22
N THR A 201 30.99 -23.35 -29.37
CA THR A 201 30.56 -22.96 -28.03
C THR A 201 29.38 -21.99 -28.12
N LEU A 202 29.44 -21.05 -29.06
CA LEU A 202 28.34 -20.14 -29.37
C LEU A 202 27.10 -20.93 -29.83
N LYS A 203 27.23 -21.82 -30.82
CA LYS A 203 26.13 -22.66 -31.32
C LYS A 203 25.46 -23.43 -30.18
N ARG A 204 26.25 -24.07 -29.31
CA ARG A 204 25.74 -24.79 -28.14
C ARG A 204 24.94 -23.86 -27.24
N HIS A 205 25.48 -22.69 -26.91
CA HIS A 205 24.79 -21.74 -26.03
C HIS A 205 23.44 -21.29 -26.61
N LEU A 206 23.32 -21.13 -27.94
CA LEU A 206 22.06 -20.79 -28.59
C LEU A 206 21.03 -21.90 -28.51
N LEU A 207 21.44 -23.13 -28.79
CA LEU A 207 20.55 -24.29 -28.72
C LEU A 207 20.10 -24.56 -27.28
N ASP A 208 21.02 -24.47 -26.32
CA ASP A 208 20.71 -24.60 -24.89
C ASP A 208 19.71 -23.51 -24.47
N SER A 209 19.98 -22.25 -24.82
CA SER A 209 19.08 -21.12 -24.50
C SER A 209 17.70 -21.26 -25.14
N LEU A 210 17.63 -21.69 -26.40
CA LEU A 210 16.38 -21.91 -27.11
C LEU A 210 15.58 -23.06 -26.50
N SER A 211 16.24 -24.14 -26.10
CA SER A 211 15.61 -25.27 -25.43
C SER A 211 15.04 -24.88 -24.06
N GLU A 212 15.80 -24.08 -23.29
CA GLU A 212 15.37 -23.57 -21.99
C GLU A 212 14.21 -22.58 -22.13
N ALA A 213 14.25 -21.68 -23.13
CA ALA A 213 13.16 -20.74 -23.38
C ALA A 213 11.87 -21.48 -23.77
N LYS A 214 11.96 -22.56 -24.58
CA LYS A 214 10.81 -23.42 -24.91
C LYS A 214 10.26 -24.13 -23.67
N ALA A 215 11.12 -24.62 -22.78
CA ALA A 215 10.71 -25.24 -21.52
C ALA A 215 10.03 -24.22 -20.58
N LEU A 216 10.58 -23.01 -20.47
CA LEU A 216 9.99 -21.91 -19.69
C LEU A 216 8.62 -21.49 -20.24
N LEU A 217 8.47 -21.40 -21.57
CA LEU A 217 7.19 -21.14 -22.22
C LEU A 217 6.16 -22.23 -21.87
N ALA A 218 6.55 -23.51 -21.97
CA ALA A 218 5.67 -24.64 -21.61
C ALA A 218 5.28 -24.64 -20.12
N ALA A 219 6.17 -24.15 -19.24
CA ALA A 219 5.91 -24.00 -17.81
C ALA A 219 5.12 -22.71 -17.45
N GLY A 220 4.69 -21.90 -18.43
CA GLY A 220 3.94 -20.66 -18.20
C GLY A 220 4.80 -19.44 -17.83
N ASN A 221 6.13 -19.56 -17.86
CA ASN A 221 7.08 -18.49 -17.52
C ASN A 221 7.57 -17.72 -18.76
N GLY A 222 6.64 -17.24 -19.58
CA GLY A 222 6.91 -16.62 -20.87
C GLY A 222 7.84 -15.41 -20.84
N LEU A 223 7.67 -14.50 -19.87
CA LEU A 223 8.53 -13.32 -19.75
C LEU A 223 9.98 -13.70 -19.43
N ARG A 224 10.19 -14.73 -18.60
CA ARG A 224 11.53 -15.25 -18.31
C ARG A 224 12.17 -15.88 -19.55
N ALA A 225 11.37 -16.56 -20.38
CA ALA A 225 11.84 -17.09 -21.66
C ALA A 225 12.32 -15.96 -22.59
N LEU A 226 11.57 -14.86 -22.67
CA LEU A 226 11.93 -13.68 -23.46
C LEU A 226 13.23 -13.02 -22.95
N ASP A 227 13.33 -12.82 -21.63
CA ASP A 227 14.54 -12.26 -21.00
C ASP A 227 15.77 -13.13 -21.21
N LEU A 228 15.61 -14.46 -21.20
CA LEU A 228 16.68 -15.41 -21.46
C LEU A 228 17.18 -15.30 -22.90
N LEU A 229 16.26 -15.25 -23.88
CA LEU A 229 16.62 -15.11 -25.30
C LEU A 229 17.28 -13.75 -25.58
N ASP A 230 16.80 -12.67 -24.96
CA ASP A 230 17.44 -11.35 -25.09
C ASP A 230 18.85 -11.34 -24.50
N LYS A 231 19.06 -11.92 -23.31
CA LYS A 231 20.39 -12.03 -22.71
C LYS A 231 21.32 -12.88 -23.56
N ALA A 232 20.83 -13.97 -24.13
CA ALA A 232 21.60 -14.79 -25.07
C ALA A 232 21.95 -13.99 -26.33
N SER A 233 21.03 -13.14 -26.83
CA SER A 233 21.27 -12.29 -27.99
C SER A 233 22.30 -11.18 -27.76
N GLN A 234 22.35 -10.62 -26.55
CA GLN A 234 23.31 -9.55 -26.22
C GLN A 234 24.76 -10.03 -26.18
N LYS A 235 24.99 -11.34 -26.07
CA LYS A 235 26.33 -11.94 -26.15
C LYS A 235 26.86 -12.02 -27.57
N PHE A 236 26.06 -11.68 -28.59
CA PHE A 236 26.52 -11.59 -29.96
C PHE A 236 27.28 -10.27 -30.22
N THR A 237 28.49 -10.37 -30.77
CA THR A 237 29.12 -9.26 -31.50
C THR A 237 28.69 -9.30 -32.97
N THR A 238 28.74 -8.17 -33.69
CA THR A 238 28.40 -8.09 -35.13
C THR A 238 29.23 -9.01 -36.04
N ASP A 239 30.35 -9.54 -35.54
CA ASP A 239 31.24 -10.45 -36.27
C ASP A 239 31.04 -11.94 -35.94
N SER A 240 30.10 -12.26 -35.03
CA SER A 240 29.81 -13.63 -34.58
C SER A 240 28.96 -14.38 -35.61
N SER A 241 29.60 -14.98 -36.62
CA SER A 241 28.92 -15.75 -37.67
C SER A 241 29.14 -17.26 -37.55
N LEU A 242 28.03 -18.01 -37.43
CA LEU A 242 28.00 -19.47 -37.52
C LEU A 242 28.33 -19.99 -38.93
N ALA A 243 28.37 -19.10 -39.94
CA ALA A 243 28.77 -19.46 -41.31
C ALA A 243 30.19 -20.04 -41.37
N THR A 244 31.04 -19.72 -40.39
CA THR A 244 32.40 -20.28 -40.27
C THR A 244 32.39 -21.81 -40.19
N ILE A 245 31.34 -22.43 -39.64
CA ILE A 245 31.16 -23.89 -39.58
C ILE A 245 30.07 -24.39 -40.54
N GLY A 246 29.64 -23.56 -41.51
CA GLY A 246 28.59 -23.91 -42.46
C GLY A 246 27.16 -23.92 -41.91
N ASP A 247 26.94 -23.50 -40.65
CA ASP A 247 25.60 -23.44 -40.05
C ASP A 247 24.94 -22.08 -40.33
N VAL A 248 23.92 -22.12 -41.19
CA VAL A 248 23.11 -20.96 -41.58
C VAL A 248 21.71 -20.97 -40.98
N LYS A 249 21.33 -22.04 -40.26
CA LYS A 249 19.95 -22.26 -39.78
C LYS A 249 19.79 -21.87 -38.32
N THR A 250 20.70 -22.27 -37.45
CA THR A 250 20.53 -22.15 -35.99
C THR A 250 20.30 -20.70 -35.55
N LEU A 251 21.07 -19.76 -36.09
CA LEU A 251 20.92 -18.33 -35.76
C LEU A 251 19.58 -17.77 -36.27
N ALA A 252 19.17 -18.17 -37.49
CA ALA A 252 17.90 -17.74 -38.07
C ALA A 252 16.71 -18.27 -37.27
N GLU A 253 16.74 -19.55 -36.88
CA GLU A 253 15.72 -20.17 -36.02
C GLU A 253 15.65 -19.51 -34.64
N PHE A 254 16.80 -19.17 -34.05
CA PHE A 254 16.86 -18.46 -32.77
C PHE A 254 16.24 -17.08 -32.84
N GLU A 255 16.64 -16.26 -33.81
CA GLU A 255 16.09 -14.90 -33.99
C GLU A 255 14.62 -14.93 -34.40
N GLN A 256 14.20 -15.90 -35.21
CA GLN A 256 12.81 -16.09 -35.55
C GLN A 256 11.98 -16.43 -34.31
N PHE A 257 12.40 -17.42 -33.51
CA PHE A 257 11.68 -17.78 -32.28
C PHE A 257 11.61 -16.62 -31.29
N ARG A 258 12.70 -15.86 -31.12
CA ARG A 258 12.74 -14.66 -30.29
C ARG A 258 11.76 -13.59 -30.75
N LYS A 259 11.67 -13.34 -32.06
CA LYS A 259 10.73 -12.36 -32.65
C LYS A 259 9.27 -12.81 -32.54
N GLU A 260 8.99 -14.10 -32.69
CA GLU A 260 7.63 -14.65 -32.62
C GLU A 260 7.11 -14.81 -31.19
N LEU A 261 8.00 -14.96 -30.19
CA LEU A 261 7.63 -15.26 -28.80
C LEU A 261 6.64 -14.26 -28.18
N PRO A 262 6.80 -12.92 -28.29
CA PRO A 262 5.81 -11.98 -27.77
C PRO A 262 4.41 -12.19 -28.32
N ALA A 263 4.29 -12.46 -29.63
CA ALA A 263 3.00 -12.76 -30.28
C ALA A 263 2.41 -14.10 -29.82
N GLN A 264 3.24 -15.12 -29.59
CA GLN A 264 2.79 -16.41 -29.04
C GLN A 264 2.24 -16.25 -27.62
N LEU A 265 2.94 -15.50 -26.76
CA LEU A 265 2.52 -15.23 -25.38
C LEU A 265 1.21 -14.46 -25.33
N LEU A 266 1.10 -13.39 -26.12
CA LEU A 266 -0.12 -12.61 -26.25
C LEU A 266 -1.29 -13.50 -26.70
N ASN A 267 -1.08 -14.30 -27.75
CA ASN A 267 -2.11 -15.19 -28.29
C ASN A 267 -2.60 -16.24 -27.28
N GLN A 268 -1.71 -16.84 -26.50
CA GLN A 268 -2.07 -17.82 -25.46
C GLN A 268 -2.94 -17.18 -24.38
N GLN A 269 -2.54 -16.00 -23.89
CA GLN A 269 -3.28 -15.27 -22.86
C GLN A 269 -4.65 -14.79 -23.36
N LEU A 270 -4.73 -14.25 -24.58
CA LEU A 270 -5.99 -13.82 -25.18
C LEU A 270 -6.96 -14.99 -25.39
N ARG A 271 -6.48 -16.18 -25.80
CA ARG A 271 -7.34 -17.36 -25.91
C ARG A 271 -7.91 -17.80 -24.56
N SER A 272 -7.09 -17.84 -23.52
CA SER A 272 -7.52 -18.19 -22.16
C SER A 272 -8.59 -17.23 -21.64
N LEU A 273 -8.40 -15.92 -21.89
CA LEU A 273 -9.35 -14.88 -21.51
C LEU A 273 -10.66 -14.99 -22.28
N GLU A 274 -10.62 -15.21 -23.60
CA GLU A 274 -11.81 -15.43 -24.43
C GLU A 274 -12.62 -16.64 -23.97
N GLU A 275 -11.95 -17.75 -23.66
CA GLU A 275 -12.60 -18.97 -23.16
C GLU A 275 -13.25 -18.72 -21.79
N SER A 276 -12.54 -18.05 -20.89
CA SER A 276 -13.07 -17.66 -19.57
C SER A 276 -14.28 -16.73 -19.70
N LEU A 277 -14.23 -15.72 -20.57
CA LEU A 277 -15.35 -14.82 -20.82
C LEU A 277 -16.55 -15.55 -21.43
N ARG A 278 -16.34 -16.50 -22.35
CA ARG A 278 -17.42 -17.35 -22.89
C ARG A 278 -18.08 -18.19 -21.81
N GLN A 279 -17.30 -18.78 -20.90
CA GLN A 279 -17.84 -19.56 -19.78
C GLN A 279 -18.66 -18.69 -18.83
N ILE A 280 -18.17 -17.49 -18.49
CA ILE A 280 -18.92 -16.56 -17.64
C ILE A 280 -20.19 -16.09 -18.35
N ALA A 281 -20.13 -15.76 -19.64
CA ALA A 281 -21.30 -15.36 -20.43
C ALA A 281 -22.36 -16.46 -20.51
N GLY A 282 -21.96 -17.73 -20.70
CA GLY A 282 -22.87 -18.88 -20.68
C GLY A 282 -23.61 -19.03 -19.35
N ASN A 283 -22.90 -18.83 -18.22
CA ASN A 283 -23.51 -18.84 -16.89
C ASN A 283 -24.38 -17.60 -16.64
N ALA A 284 -23.99 -16.44 -17.18
CA ALA A 284 -24.71 -15.18 -17.01
C ALA A 284 -26.12 -15.18 -17.61
N ALA A 285 -26.37 -16.02 -18.62
CA ALA A 285 -27.68 -16.15 -19.26
C ALA A 285 -28.75 -16.80 -18.38
N VAL A 286 -28.38 -17.49 -17.29
CA VAL A 286 -29.28 -18.29 -16.44
C VAL A 286 -29.36 -17.75 -15.00
N LEU A 287 -28.81 -16.55 -14.74
CA LEU A 287 -28.78 -15.98 -13.39
C LEU A 287 -30.20 -15.66 -12.90
N SER A 288 -30.54 -16.15 -11.71
CA SER A 288 -31.88 -16.00 -11.13
C SER A 288 -31.89 -15.52 -9.67
N SER A 289 -30.76 -15.65 -8.96
CA SER A 289 -30.59 -15.20 -7.58
C SER A 289 -29.48 -14.16 -7.42
N GLN A 290 -29.54 -13.36 -6.35
CA GLN A 290 -28.49 -12.38 -6.03
C GLN A 290 -27.11 -13.04 -5.80
N GLU A 291 -27.09 -14.26 -5.26
CA GLU A 291 -25.85 -15.02 -5.06
C GLU A 291 -25.20 -15.39 -6.40
N ASP A 292 -26.01 -15.80 -7.39
CA ASP A 292 -25.53 -16.12 -8.73
C ASP A 292 -24.92 -14.87 -9.40
N PHE A 293 -25.59 -13.71 -9.30
CA PHE A 293 -25.08 -12.44 -9.83
C PHE A 293 -23.77 -12.04 -9.15
N SER A 294 -23.67 -12.18 -7.82
CA SER A 294 -22.46 -11.89 -7.06
C SER A 294 -21.29 -12.79 -7.46
N LEU A 295 -21.55 -14.09 -7.65
CA LEU A 295 -20.54 -15.06 -8.08
C LEU A 295 -20.06 -14.78 -9.52
N ALA A 296 -20.97 -14.43 -10.43
CA ALA A 296 -20.61 -14.03 -11.79
C ALA A 296 -19.80 -12.72 -11.81
N GLU A 297 -20.18 -11.72 -11.00
CA GLU A 297 -19.47 -10.45 -10.87
C GLU A 297 -18.04 -10.66 -10.38
N ASN A 298 -17.85 -11.52 -9.37
CA ASN A 298 -16.54 -11.84 -8.81
C ASN A 298 -15.65 -12.61 -9.80
N LYS A 299 -16.20 -13.60 -10.51
CA LYS A 299 -15.48 -14.33 -11.57
C LYS A 299 -15.02 -13.39 -12.68
N LEU A 300 -15.90 -12.49 -13.13
CA LEU A 300 -15.55 -11.50 -14.14
C LEU A 300 -14.48 -10.54 -13.63
N LEU A 301 -14.59 -10.06 -12.39
CA LEU A 301 -13.61 -9.16 -11.79
C LEU A 301 -12.21 -9.78 -11.70
N ALA A 302 -12.10 -11.07 -11.39
CA ALA A 302 -10.81 -11.75 -11.37
C ALA A 302 -10.14 -11.75 -12.76
N GLN A 303 -10.92 -12.01 -13.82
CA GLN A 303 -10.41 -11.99 -15.20
C GLN A 303 -10.04 -10.58 -15.65
N GLU A 304 -10.84 -9.58 -15.30
CA GLU A 304 -10.55 -8.18 -15.61
C GLU A 304 -9.27 -7.67 -14.95
N LYS A 305 -9.04 -8.03 -13.67
CA LYS A 305 -7.79 -7.71 -12.96
C LYS A 305 -6.58 -8.32 -13.64
N LEU A 306 -6.66 -9.61 -13.96
CA LEU A 306 -5.59 -10.32 -14.65
C LEU A 306 -5.31 -9.72 -16.03
N PHE A 307 -6.35 -9.33 -16.76
CA PHE A 307 -6.20 -8.68 -18.06
C PHE A 307 -5.63 -7.26 -17.96
N ALA A 308 -6.06 -6.47 -16.98
CA ALA A 308 -5.54 -5.12 -16.74
C ALA A 308 -4.05 -5.17 -16.40
N GLU A 309 -3.63 -6.10 -15.52
CA GLU A 309 -2.24 -6.30 -15.15
C GLU A 309 -1.39 -6.75 -16.34
N ASN A 310 -1.81 -7.77 -17.08
CA ASN A 310 -1.11 -8.23 -18.28
C ASN A 310 -1.01 -7.14 -19.35
N SER A 311 -2.09 -6.40 -19.58
CA SER A 311 -2.11 -5.28 -20.54
C SER A 311 -1.16 -4.15 -20.13
N ARG A 312 -0.95 -3.93 -18.83
CA ARG A 312 0.04 -2.97 -18.33
C ARG A 312 1.46 -3.46 -18.59
N ILE A 313 1.74 -4.74 -18.32
CA ILE A 313 3.04 -5.35 -18.60
C ILE A 313 3.38 -5.25 -20.09
N TRP A 314 2.47 -5.66 -20.98
CA TRP A 314 2.71 -5.62 -22.42
C TRP A 314 2.92 -4.20 -22.95
N ARG A 315 2.23 -3.19 -22.39
CA ARG A 315 2.41 -1.78 -22.80
C ARG A 315 3.73 -1.18 -22.34
N GLN A 316 4.24 -1.61 -21.19
CA GLN A 316 5.51 -1.12 -20.64
C GLN A 316 6.73 -1.75 -21.33
N ASP A 317 6.56 -2.94 -21.90
CA ASP A 317 7.62 -3.69 -22.56
C ASP A 317 7.61 -3.43 -24.08
N SER A 318 8.65 -2.74 -24.58
CA SER A 318 8.76 -2.38 -26.00
C SER A 318 8.77 -3.59 -26.94
N ARG A 319 9.15 -4.78 -26.44
CA ARG A 319 9.19 -6.03 -27.22
C ARG A 319 7.81 -6.50 -27.67
N PHE A 320 6.75 -6.07 -26.98
CA PHE A 320 5.37 -6.44 -27.32
C PHE A 320 4.70 -5.49 -28.31
N GLN A 321 5.33 -4.36 -28.70
CA GLN A 321 4.68 -3.33 -29.53
C GLN A 321 4.10 -3.88 -30.84
N THR A 322 4.89 -4.65 -31.60
CA THR A 322 4.44 -5.23 -32.88
C THR A 322 3.29 -6.22 -32.67
N ALA A 323 3.40 -7.10 -31.68
CA ALA A 323 2.36 -8.06 -31.35
C ALA A 323 1.05 -7.38 -30.89
N LEU A 324 1.16 -6.29 -30.12
CA LEU A 324 -0.01 -5.50 -29.69
C LEU A 324 -0.69 -4.80 -30.86
N THR A 325 0.07 -4.26 -31.83
CA THR A 325 -0.51 -3.65 -33.04
C THR A 325 -1.23 -4.68 -33.91
N GLU A 326 -0.68 -5.88 -34.05
CA GLU A 326 -1.31 -6.96 -34.83
C GLU A 326 -2.57 -7.52 -34.14
N ALA A 327 -2.61 -7.51 -32.81
CA ALA A 327 -3.73 -8.01 -32.01
C ALA A 327 -4.74 -6.93 -31.60
N ALA A 328 -4.60 -5.69 -32.07
CA ALA A 328 -5.38 -4.54 -31.61
C ALA A 328 -6.91 -4.76 -31.71
N ASP A 329 -7.38 -5.24 -32.87
CA ASP A 329 -8.80 -5.52 -33.10
C ASP A 329 -9.32 -6.61 -32.15
N ARG A 330 -8.52 -7.66 -31.94
CA ARG A 330 -8.89 -8.77 -31.05
C ARG A 330 -8.95 -8.33 -29.58
N LEU A 331 -8.02 -7.48 -29.14
CA LEU A 331 -8.02 -6.88 -27.81
C LEU A 331 -9.26 -5.99 -27.60
N SER A 332 -9.60 -5.16 -28.60
CA SER A 332 -10.81 -4.34 -28.59
C SER A 332 -12.07 -5.21 -28.46
N ASP A 333 -12.15 -6.30 -29.22
CA ASP A 333 -13.27 -7.23 -29.21
C ASP A 333 -13.46 -7.93 -27.86
N ILE A 334 -12.36 -8.32 -27.21
CA ILE A 334 -12.35 -8.91 -25.87
C ILE A 334 -12.82 -7.90 -24.83
N ALA A 335 -12.28 -6.67 -24.87
CA ALA A 335 -12.67 -5.61 -23.95
C ALA A 335 -14.16 -5.26 -24.11
N ARG A 336 -14.65 -5.17 -25.35
CA ARG A 336 -16.08 -4.95 -25.63
C ARG A 336 -16.96 -6.06 -25.05
N LYS A 337 -16.62 -7.33 -25.28
CA LYS A 337 -17.38 -8.47 -24.73
C LYS A 337 -17.39 -8.47 -23.20
N ALA A 338 -16.26 -8.14 -22.57
CA ALA A 338 -16.18 -8.02 -21.12
C ALA A 338 -17.06 -6.87 -20.60
N ALA A 339 -17.04 -5.71 -21.27
CA ALA A 339 -17.88 -4.56 -20.92
C ALA A 339 -19.38 -4.87 -21.07
N GLU A 340 -19.78 -5.51 -22.17
CA GLU A 340 -21.15 -5.99 -22.43
C GLU A 340 -21.60 -7.01 -21.36
N LEU A 341 -20.72 -7.92 -20.97
CA LEU A 341 -21.01 -8.89 -19.92
C LEU A 341 -21.15 -8.23 -18.55
N ARG A 342 -20.27 -7.28 -18.22
CA ARG A 342 -20.32 -6.50 -16.98
C ARG A 342 -21.63 -5.72 -16.86
N THR A 343 -22.03 -5.03 -17.92
CA THR A 343 -23.31 -4.29 -17.94
C THR A 343 -24.50 -5.23 -17.88
N THR A 344 -24.44 -6.40 -18.53
CA THR A 344 -25.49 -7.42 -18.46
C THR A 344 -25.66 -7.95 -17.03
N ILE A 345 -24.57 -8.24 -16.32
CA ILE A 345 -24.63 -8.69 -14.92
C ILE A 345 -25.23 -7.58 -14.02
N TRP A 346 -24.71 -6.36 -14.10
CA TRP A 346 -25.17 -5.25 -13.27
C TRP A 346 -26.62 -4.85 -13.54
N THR A 347 -27.00 -4.70 -14.80
CA THR A 347 -28.38 -4.33 -15.17
C THR A 347 -29.34 -5.50 -14.99
N GLY A 348 -28.89 -6.74 -15.17
CA GLY A 348 -29.67 -7.96 -14.93
C GLY A 348 -30.08 -8.11 -13.47
N GLU A 349 -29.15 -7.89 -12.53
CA GLU A 349 -29.46 -7.92 -11.11
C GLU A 349 -30.47 -6.83 -10.74
N ALA A 350 -30.25 -5.59 -11.21
CA ALA A 350 -31.16 -4.48 -10.96
C ALA A 350 -32.57 -4.73 -11.54
N LYS A 351 -32.66 -5.31 -12.74
CA LYS A 351 -33.95 -5.71 -13.35
C LYS A 351 -34.62 -6.83 -12.57
N MET A 352 -33.87 -7.82 -12.09
CA MET A 352 -34.40 -8.90 -11.25
C MET A 352 -34.99 -8.33 -9.95
N LEU A 353 -34.30 -7.39 -9.30
CA LEU A 353 -34.80 -6.69 -8.11
C LEU A 353 -36.04 -5.84 -8.41
N ALA A 354 -36.03 -5.09 -9.51
CA ALA A 354 -37.19 -4.31 -9.96
C ALA A 354 -38.41 -5.21 -10.28
N ASN A 355 -38.20 -6.39 -10.86
CA ASN A 355 -39.25 -7.39 -11.09
C ASN A 355 -39.83 -7.93 -9.77
N ARG A 356 -39.01 -8.03 -8.73
CA ARG A 356 -39.45 -8.35 -7.36
C ARG A 356 -40.10 -7.17 -6.63
N LYS A 357 -40.19 -6.00 -7.29
CA LYS A 357 -40.70 -4.73 -6.74
C LYS A 357 -39.81 -4.12 -5.65
N GLU A 358 -38.54 -4.54 -5.58
CA GLU A 358 -37.53 -4.02 -4.66
C GLU A 358 -36.80 -2.83 -5.31
N TYR A 359 -37.56 -1.77 -5.58
CA TYR A 359 -37.11 -0.65 -6.41
C TYR A 359 -35.99 0.18 -5.78
N LEU A 360 -35.97 0.36 -4.45
CA LEU A 360 -34.92 1.15 -3.79
C LEU A 360 -33.61 0.38 -3.77
N THR A 361 -33.66 -0.93 -3.48
CA THR A 361 -32.50 -1.81 -3.58
C THR A 361 -31.95 -1.84 -5.02
N ALA A 362 -32.81 -1.95 -6.03
CA ALA A 362 -32.39 -1.88 -7.45
C ALA A 362 -31.70 -0.54 -7.79
N SER A 363 -32.30 0.58 -7.36
CA SER A 363 -31.74 1.94 -7.53
C SER A 363 -30.37 2.08 -6.85
N SER A 364 -30.28 1.64 -5.60
CA SER A 364 -29.04 1.71 -4.80
C SER A 364 -27.94 0.85 -5.41
N ARG A 365 -28.28 -0.33 -5.96
CA ARG A 365 -27.35 -1.20 -6.67
C ARG A 365 -26.79 -0.53 -7.92
N LEU A 366 -27.63 0.06 -8.77
CA LEU A 366 -27.19 0.79 -9.96
C LEU A 366 -26.29 1.98 -9.59
N GLN A 367 -26.61 2.71 -8.52
CA GLN A 367 -25.77 3.78 -8.01
C GLN A 367 -24.41 3.27 -7.54
N ARG A 368 -24.36 2.15 -6.82
CA ARG A 368 -23.11 1.52 -6.40
C ARG A 368 -22.26 1.09 -7.62
N CYS A 369 -22.88 0.52 -8.64
CA CYS A 369 -22.18 0.15 -9.87
C CYS A 369 -21.59 1.37 -10.58
N GLN A 370 -22.32 2.50 -10.64
CA GLN A 370 -21.81 3.74 -11.20
C GLN A 370 -20.62 4.29 -10.39
N ARG A 371 -20.72 4.32 -9.05
CA ARG A 371 -19.60 4.73 -8.20
C ARG A 371 -18.38 3.83 -8.39
N ASN A 372 -18.59 2.51 -8.42
CA ASN A 372 -17.52 1.55 -8.69
C ASN A 372 -16.86 1.83 -10.04
N LEU A 373 -17.65 2.14 -11.07
CA LEU A 373 -17.13 2.46 -12.40
C LEU A 373 -16.25 3.72 -12.35
N ALA A 374 -16.67 4.77 -11.64
CA ALA A 374 -15.91 6.01 -11.49
C ALA A 374 -14.64 5.83 -10.62
N GLU A 375 -14.75 5.17 -9.47
CA GLU A 375 -13.66 4.98 -8.50
C GLU A 375 -12.59 4.01 -9.02
N LYS A 376 -12.99 2.97 -9.76
CA LYS A 376 -12.10 1.91 -10.23
C LYS A 376 -11.67 2.05 -11.69
N ALA A 377 -12.11 3.12 -12.37
CA ALA A 377 -11.77 3.44 -13.76
C ALA A 377 -10.25 3.40 -14.03
N VAL A 378 -9.44 3.83 -13.06
CA VAL A 378 -7.98 3.99 -13.22
C VAL A 378 -7.19 2.76 -12.72
N THR A 379 -7.86 1.78 -12.11
CA THR A 379 -7.22 0.60 -11.50
C THR A 379 -7.73 -0.68 -12.12
N GLU A 380 -8.89 -1.16 -11.68
CA GLU A 380 -9.46 -2.46 -12.08
C GLU A 380 -10.10 -2.41 -13.48
N PHE A 381 -10.55 -1.22 -13.90
CA PHE A 381 -11.29 -0.99 -15.14
C PHE A 381 -10.51 -0.16 -16.17
N GLU A 382 -9.19 0.00 -15.97
CA GLU A 382 -8.32 0.83 -16.82
C GLU A 382 -8.41 0.44 -18.30
N PHE A 383 -8.53 -0.86 -18.59
CA PHE A 383 -8.59 -1.35 -19.95
C PHE A 383 -9.89 -0.94 -20.68
N TYR A 384 -10.99 -0.65 -19.98
CA TYR A 384 -12.23 -0.15 -20.60
C TYR A 384 -12.11 1.30 -21.08
N ALA A 385 -11.34 2.12 -20.37
CA ALA A 385 -11.11 3.51 -20.76
C ALA A 385 -10.23 3.63 -22.03
N PHE A 386 -9.42 2.60 -22.32
CA PHE A 386 -8.48 2.60 -23.44
C PHE A 386 -9.15 2.30 -24.79
N PHE A 387 -10.12 1.38 -24.83
CA PHE A 387 -10.77 1.00 -26.08
C PHE A 387 -11.98 1.88 -26.39
N LYS A 388 -12.11 2.26 -27.66
CA LYS A 388 -13.26 2.99 -28.18
C LYS A 388 -14.43 2.04 -28.42
N ASN A 389 -15.64 2.57 -28.30
CA ASN A 389 -16.85 1.85 -28.68
C ASN A 389 -17.00 1.86 -30.20
N GLU A 390 -17.06 0.68 -30.83
CA GLU A 390 -17.27 0.55 -32.28
C GLU A 390 -18.62 1.10 -32.74
N ARG A 391 -19.64 1.09 -31.88
CA ARG A 391 -20.97 1.64 -32.19
C ARG A 391 -21.01 3.17 -32.12
N ASN A 392 -20.05 3.78 -31.44
CA ASN A 392 -19.90 5.22 -31.33
C ASN A 392 -18.43 5.56 -31.05
N THR A 393 -17.67 5.86 -32.11
CA THR A 393 -16.21 6.06 -32.06
C THR A 393 -15.77 7.26 -31.21
N ASP A 394 -16.72 8.10 -30.81
CA ASP A 394 -16.50 9.26 -29.94
C ASP A 394 -16.60 8.89 -28.45
N GLN A 395 -17.06 7.67 -28.12
CA GLN A 395 -17.20 7.19 -26.74
C GLN A 395 -16.25 6.03 -26.44
N ASN A 396 -15.73 5.99 -25.21
CA ASN A 396 -15.00 4.81 -24.70
C ASN A 396 -15.98 3.75 -24.16
N LEU A 397 -15.47 2.54 -23.85
CA LEU A 397 -16.32 1.48 -23.30
C LEU A 397 -16.88 1.85 -21.91
N THR A 398 -16.16 2.62 -21.10
CA THR A 398 -16.66 3.13 -19.80
C THR A 398 -17.91 3.98 -19.96
N GLU A 399 -17.92 4.90 -20.93
CA GLU A 399 -19.07 5.76 -21.26
C GLU A 399 -20.26 4.95 -21.79
N MET A 400 -20.00 3.90 -22.58
CA MET A 400 -21.03 2.94 -22.98
C MET A 400 -21.64 2.26 -21.76
N MET A 401 -20.83 1.79 -20.81
CA MET A 401 -21.33 1.15 -19.58
C MET A 401 -22.16 2.11 -18.74
N GLU A 402 -21.73 3.37 -18.60
CA GLU A 402 -22.51 4.41 -17.93
C GLU A 402 -23.85 4.69 -18.61
N ALA A 403 -23.87 4.71 -19.95
CA ALA A 403 -25.10 4.91 -20.71
C ALA A 403 -26.09 3.75 -20.50
N GLU A 404 -25.60 2.51 -20.48
CA GLU A 404 -26.42 1.31 -20.20
C GLU A 404 -26.97 1.32 -18.77
N LEU A 405 -26.18 1.69 -17.76
CA LEU A 405 -26.64 1.85 -16.39
C LEU A 405 -27.72 2.94 -16.28
N ARG A 406 -27.54 4.07 -16.98
CA ARG A 406 -28.55 5.14 -17.06
C ARG A 406 -29.83 4.66 -17.75
N ASN A 407 -29.73 3.90 -18.83
CA ASN A 407 -30.88 3.34 -19.53
C ASN A 407 -31.66 2.34 -18.67
N ALA A 408 -30.95 1.46 -17.96
CA ALA A 408 -31.57 0.54 -17.01
C ALA A 408 -32.31 1.30 -15.90
N TYR A 409 -31.68 2.35 -15.35
CA TYR A 409 -32.31 3.21 -14.35
C TYR A 409 -33.60 3.87 -14.86
N ARG A 410 -33.56 4.44 -16.08
CA ARG A 410 -34.70 5.06 -16.75
C ARG A 410 -35.85 4.09 -17.02
N SER A 411 -35.55 2.80 -17.21
CA SER A 411 -36.60 1.78 -17.38
C SER A 411 -37.30 1.41 -16.07
N ILE A 412 -36.59 1.49 -14.94
CA ILE A 412 -37.10 1.11 -13.61
C ILE A 412 -37.88 2.25 -12.98
N MET A 413 -37.43 3.50 -13.15
CA MET A 413 -37.98 4.68 -12.47
C MET A 413 -39.49 4.89 -12.68
N PRO A 414 -40.05 4.85 -13.91
CA PRO A 414 -41.49 5.04 -14.11
C PRO A 414 -42.35 3.98 -13.42
N LEU A 415 -41.87 2.74 -13.37
CA LEU A 415 -42.55 1.64 -12.69
C LEU A 415 -42.55 1.86 -11.17
N ALA A 416 -41.41 2.24 -10.60
CA ALA A 416 -41.28 2.55 -9.19
C ALA A 416 -42.18 3.72 -8.79
N LEU A 417 -42.20 4.80 -9.57
CA LEU A 417 -43.04 5.98 -9.29
C LEU A 417 -44.53 5.65 -9.35
N ALA A 418 -44.97 4.83 -10.31
CA ALA A 418 -46.37 4.42 -10.38
C ALA A 418 -46.80 3.61 -9.15
N ASP A 419 -45.98 2.64 -8.73
CA ASP A 419 -46.27 1.80 -7.56
C ASP A 419 -46.18 2.60 -6.25
N TYR A 420 -45.16 3.45 -6.08
CA TYR A 420 -45.02 4.29 -4.90
C TYR A 420 -46.11 5.35 -4.80
N CYS A 421 -46.52 6.00 -5.90
CA CYS A 421 -47.64 6.95 -5.88
C CYS A 421 -48.91 6.27 -5.34
N ARG A 422 -49.23 5.09 -5.87
CA ARG A 422 -50.40 4.31 -5.42
C ARG A 422 -50.30 3.89 -3.95
N LEU A 423 -49.13 3.43 -3.49
CA LEU A 423 -48.93 3.02 -2.10
C LEU A 423 -49.01 4.22 -1.14
N THR A 424 -48.43 5.36 -1.51
CA THR A 424 -48.51 6.59 -0.73
C THR A 424 -49.94 7.11 -0.67
N GLU A 425 -50.68 7.12 -1.78
CA GLU A 425 -52.10 7.48 -1.80
C GLU A 425 -52.94 6.58 -0.89
N LYS A 426 -52.76 5.26 -0.98
CA LYS A 426 -53.45 4.29 -0.09
C LYS A 426 -53.12 4.57 1.37
N ALA A 427 -51.83 4.72 1.71
CA ALA A 427 -51.40 4.95 3.08
C ALA A 427 -51.97 6.25 3.67
N VAL A 428 -51.89 7.35 2.93
CA VAL A 428 -52.30 8.68 3.41
C VAL A 428 -53.81 8.89 3.38
N ASN A 429 -54.50 8.49 2.31
CA ASN A 429 -55.92 8.81 2.12
C ASN A 429 -56.90 7.71 2.55
N LEU A 430 -56.48 6.44 2.56
CA LEU A 430 -57.37 5.31 2.88
C LEU A 430 -57.08 4.73 4.27
N ASP A 431 -55.82 4.41 4.54
CA ASP A 431 -55.43 3.67 5.75
C ASP A 431 -55.10 4.57 6.95
N ASN A 432 -54.96 5.89 6.74
CA ASN A 432 -54.49 6.86 7.74
C ASN A 432 -53.14 6.49 8.37
N HIS A 433 -52.27 5.87 7.58
CA HIS A 433 -50.88 5.52 7.93
C HIS A 433 -49.92 6.59 7.41
N PHE A 434 -49.88 7.72 8.12
CA PHE A 434 -49.14 8.90 7.67
C PHE A 434 -47.62 8.72 7.80
N GLY A 435 -47.13 7.96 8.77
CA GLY A 435 -45.71 7.58 8.87
C GLY A 435 -45.25 6.80 7.64
N LEU A 436 -46.01 5.78 7.24
CA LEU A 436 -45.75 4.99 6.05
C LEU A 436 -45.79 5.87 4.79
N GLY A 437 -46.80 6.73 4.65
CA GLY A 437 -46.91 7.68 3.53
C GLY A 437 -45.71 8.62 3.42
N PHE A 438 -45.29 9.20 4.56
CA PHE A 438 -44.10 10.04 4.63
C PHE A 438 -42.83 9.28 4.23
N LEU A 439 -42.67 8.05 4.74
CA LEU A 439 -41.50 7.21 4.47
C LEU A 439 -41.41 6.78 2.99
N LEU A 440 -42.52 6.42 2.36
CA LEU A 440 -42.58 6.10 0.92
C LEU A 440 -42.20 7.33 0.08
N GLY A 441 -42.67 8.51 0.46
CA GLY A 441 -42.29 9.79 -0.13
C GLY A 441 -40.79 10.07 -0.09
N ARG A 442 -40.19 9.99 1.12
CA ARG A 442 -38.74 10.18 1.31
C ARG A 442 -37.91 9.14 0.57
N SER A 443 -38.43 7.92 0.42
CA SER A 443 -37.80 6.87 -0.38
C SER A 443 -37.71 7.26 -1.86
N VAL A 444 -38.78 7.82 -2.42
CA VAL A 444 -38.80 8.34 -3.79
C VAL A 444 -37.84 9.51 -3.95
N GLU A 445 -37.79 10.44 -3.00
CA GLU A 445 -36.81 11.54 -3.02
C GLU A 445 -35.36 11.02 -3.03
N LYS A 446 -35.04 9.97 -2.25
CA LYS A 446 -33.71 9.32 -2.29
C LYS A 446 -33.39 8.77 -3.67
N MET A 447 -34.36 8.13 -4.34
CA MET A 447 -34.19 7.66 -5.72
C MET A 447 -33.97 8.83 -6.68
N LEU A 448 -34.76 9.88 -6.59
CA LEU A 448 -34.68 11.03 -7.50
C LEU A 448 -33.36 11.80 -7.36
N ALA A 449 -32.81 11.91 -6.15
CA ALA A 449 -31.55 12.57 -5.85
C ALA A 449 -30.30 11.89 -6.46
N THR A 450 -30.46 10.75 -7.14
CA THR A 450 -29.34 10.08 -7.81
C THR A 450 -28.93 10.79 -9.11
N ASN A 451 -27.62 11.03 -9.26
CA ASN A 451 -27.00 11.66 -10.44
C ASN A 451 -27.20 10.92 -11.78
N LEU A 452 -27.85 9.76 -11.77
CA LEU A 452 -28.22 9.00 -12.99
C LEU A 452 -29.30 9.72 -13.82
N ASN A 453 -29.95 10.75 -13.25
CA ASN A 453 -31.04 11.53 -13.83
C ASN A 453 -30.61 12.80 -14.60
N ALA A 454 -29.37 12.94 -15.08
CA ALA A 454 -28.87 14.15 -15.76
C ALA A 454 -29.45 14.43 -17.19
N SER A 455 -30.77 14.22 -17.40
CA SER A 455 -31.64 14.62 -18.54
C SER A 455 -31.74 13.68 -19.76
N PRO A 456 -32.89 13.63 -20.48
CA PRO A 456 -33.93 14.67 -20.66
C PRO A 456 -35.02 14.65 -19.59
N GLN A 457 -35.79 15.74 -19.54
CA GLN A 457 -36.92 15.98 -18.64
C GLN A 457 -37.82 14.73 -18.44
N PRO A 458 -38.30 14.47 -17.22
CA PRO A 458 -39.33 13.45 -17.00
C PRO A 458 -40.52 13.73 -17.91
N ASN A 459 -41.02 12.71 -18.61
CA ASN A 459 -42.28 12.81 -19.34
C ASN A 459 -43.38 13.36 -18.41
N ASN A 460 -44.38 14.06 -18.95
CA ASN A 460 -45.43 14.73 -18.16
C ASN A 460 -46.06 13.80 -17.10
N ASP A 461 -46.35 12.53 -17.42
CA ASP A 461 -46.89 11.54 -16.45
C ASP A 461 -45.92 11.25 -15.27
N THR A 462 -44.61 11.18 -15.55
CA THR A 462 -43.58 10.98 -14.51
C THR A 462 -43.46 12.22 -13.63
N ALA A 463 -43.50 13.42 -14.24
CA ALA A 463 -43.46 14.68 -13.51
C ALA A 463 -44.69 14.87 -12.61
N ASP A 464 -45.88 14.51 -13.12
CA ASP A 464 -47.13 14.57 -12.37
C ASP A 464 -47.10 13.62 -11.16
N LYS A 465 -46.62 12.38 -11.32
CA LYS A 465 -46.47 11.43 -10.19
C LYS A 465 -45.49 11.93 -9.13
N ILE A 466 -44.35 12.50 -9.55
CA ILE A 466 -43.38 13.10 -8.60
C ILE A 466 -44.05 14.22 -7.80
N ARG A 467 -44.82 15.08 -8.48
CA ARG A 467 -45.58 16.16 -7.84
C ARG A 467 -46.61 15.61 -6.86
N THR A 468 -47.43 14.64 -7.26
CA THR A 468 -48.44 14.01 -6.39
C THR A 468 -47.81 13.37 -5.16
N ILE A 469 -46.71 12.63 -5.32
CA ILE A 469 -45.98 12.03 -4.19
C ILE A 469 -45.46 13.13 -3.26
N SER A 470 -44.90 14.22 -3.79
CA SER A 470 -44.41 15.34 -2.98
C SER A 470 -45.54 16.04 -2.19
N GLU A 471 -46.69 16.27 -2.82
CA GLU A 471 -47.88 16.84 -2.18
C GLU A 471 -48.38 15.92 -1.04
N LEU A 472 -48.46 14.60 -1.27
CA LEU A 472 -48.87 13.62 -0.27
C LEU A 472 -47.85 13.48 0.86
N THR A 473 -46.56 13.55 0.56
CA THR A 473 -45.46 13.49 1.55
C THR A 473 -45.52 14.71 2.46
N THR A 474 -45.77 15.89 1.89
CA THR A 474 -45.95 17.13 2.63
C THR A 474 -47.16 17.01 3.55
N ARG A 475 -48.32 16.60 3.01
CA ARG A 475 -49.54 16.39 3.80
C ARG A 475 -49.36 15.37 4.92
N ALA A 476 -48.66 14.26 4.66
CA ALA A 476 -48.38 13.24 5.67
C ALA A 476 -47.52 13.82 6.80
N ARG A 477 -46.47 14.59 6.46
CA ARG A 477 -45.63 15.29 7.43
C ARG A 477 -46.43 16.29 8.27
N GLU A 478 -47.30 17.06 7.63
CA GLU A 478 -48.18 18.02 8.28
C GLU A 478 -49.14 17.35 9.28
N LEU A 479 -49.68 16.18 8.97
CA LEU A 479 -50.55 15.43 9.89
C LEU A 479 -49.77 14.77 11.04
N LEU A 480 -48.53 14.36 10.80
CA LEU A 480 -47.66 13.81 11.84
C LEU A 480 -47.21 14.88 12.84
N LEU A 481 -46.75 16.04 12.34
CA LEU A 481 -46.12 17.08 13.15
C LEU A 481 -47.11 18.18 13.59
N GLY A 482 -48.21 18.34 12.87
CA GLY A 482 -49.19 19.41 13.02
C GLY A 482 -48.95 20.54 12.01
N ASN A 483 -50.02 21.07 11.45
CA ASN A 483 -50.03 22.36 10.75
C ASN A 483 -50.26 23.44 11.78
N GLY A 484 -49.46 24.52 11.79
CA GLY A 484 -49.47 25.58 12.81
C GLY A 484 -50.80 26.33 13.08
N GLY A 485 -51.95 25.82 12.64
CA GLY A 485 -53.30 26.21 13.07
C GLY A 485 -54.07 25.06 13.72
N ASN A 486 -54.46 25.25 15.00
CA ASN A 486 -55.53 24.62 15.79
C ASN A 486 -55.71 23.07 15.82
N GLN A 487 -55.02 22.26 15.03
CA GLN A 487 -55.07 20.79 15.15
C GLN A 487 -53.71 20.22 15.57
N PRO A 488 -53.64 19.52 16.72
CA PRO A 488 -52.41 18.88 17.13
C PRO A 488 -52.06 17.72 16.19
N GLY A 489 -50.79 17.65 15.78
CA GLY A 489 -50.27 16.51 15.01
C GLY A 489 -50.25 15.22 15.83
N ILE A 490 -50.24 14.06 15.17
CA ILE A 490 -50.30 12.74 15.82
C ILE A 490 -49.12 12.49 16.77
N LEU A 491 -47.96 13.05 16.45
CA LEU A 491 -46.73 12.90 17.24
C LEU A 491 -46.59 13.98 18.33
N GLN A 492 -47.49 14.97 18.38
CA GLN A 492 -47.53 15.91 19.49
C GLN A 492 -47.96 15.21 20.76
N HIS A 493 -47.27 15.53 21.85
CA HIS A 493 -47.50 14.93 23.15
C HIS A 493 -47.30 15.95 24.25
N ALA A 494 -47.96 15.72 25.38
CA ALA A 494 -47.90 16.59 26.55
C ALA A 494 -47.35 15.87 27.77
N VAL A 495 -46.61 16.59 28.61
CA VAL A 495 -46.34 16.18 29.99
C VAL A 495 -47.40 16.79 30.88
N ARG A 496 -48.10 15.94 31.64
CA ARG A 496 -49.18 16.31 32.55
C ARG A 496 -48.78 15.97 33.98
N ILE A 497 -48.88 16.94 34.87
CA ILE A 497 -48.46 16.79 36.26
C ILE A 497 -49.69 16.84 37.16
N ARG A 498 -50.03 15.72 37.80
CA ARG A 498 -51.10 15.70 38.80
C ARG A 498 -50.60 16.29 40.11
N ALA A 499 -51.53 16.89 40.85
CA ALA A 499 -51.26 17.42 42.17
C ALA A 499 -50.59 16.39 43.08
N MET A 500 -49.40 16.73 43.58
CA MET A 500 -48.67 15.97 44.58
C MET A 500 -49.28 16.18 45.97
N THR A 501 -49.06 15.21 46.84
CA THR A 501 -49.51 15.21 48.24
C THR A 501 -48.34 15.51 49.18
N ALA A 502 -48.61 16.17 50.30
CA ALA A 502 -47.63 16.48 51.33
C ALA A 502 -48.29 16.52 52.70
N ALA A 503 -47.52 16.30 53.77
CA ALA A 503 -48.03 16.46 55.14
C ALA A 503 -48.38 17.93 55.47
N THR A 504 -47.65 18.87 54.87
CA THR A 504 -47.93 20.31 54.97
C THR A 504 -48.98 20.72 53.94
N ALA A 505 -50.09 21.30 54.39
CA ALA A 505 -51.16 21.76 53.52
C ALA A 505 -50.64 22.76 52.46
N GLY A 506 -51.04 22.57 51.20
CA GLY A 506 -50.66 23.43 50.07
C GLY A 506 -49.28 23.15 49.47
N LEU A 507 -48.33 22.54 50.19
CA LEU A 507 -46.97 22.32 49.73
C LEU A 507 -46.89 21.44 48.47
N GLY A 508 -47.65 20.33 48.44
CA GLY A 508 -47.67 19.43 47.28
C GLY A 508 -48.23 20.10 46.00
N LEU A 509 -49.26 20.94 46.14
CA LEU A 509 -49.82 21.73 45.03
C LEU A 509 -48.81 22.75 44.50
N THR A 510 -48.12 23.47 45.40
CA THR A 510 -47.05 24.40 45.03
C THR A 510 -45.95 23.68 44.28
N TYR A 511 -45.49 22.53 44.79
CA TYR A 511 -44.43 21.76 44.17
C TYR A 511 -44.79 21.24 42.77
N SER A 512 -46.07 20.87 42.56
CA SER A 512 -46.56 20.43 41.26
C SER A 512 -46.54 21.57 40.23
N ARG A 513 -47.06 22.74 40.61
CA ARG A 513 -47.10 23.93 39.73
C ARG A 513 -45.71 24.48 39.43
N ASP A 514 -44.82 24.47 40.42
CA ASP A 514 -43.44 24.88 40.22
C ASP A 514 -42.72 23.91 39.28
N LEU A 515 -42.97 22.60 39.40
CA LEU A 515 -42.41 21.60 38.49
C LEU A 515 -42.95 21.75 37.06
N GLU A 516 -44.26 22.03 36.90
CA GLU A 516 -44.86 22.37 35.60
C GLU A 516 -44.16 23.58 34.98
N HIS A 517 -43.93 24.64 35.77
CA HIS A 517 -43.25 25.84 35.33
C HIS A 517 -41.80 25.57 34.92
N THR A 518 -41.01 24.94 35.79
CA THR A 518 -39.59 24.63 35.52
C THR A 518 -39.43 23.72 34.32
N LEU A 519 -40.27 22.68 34.19
CA LEU A 519 -40.23 21.81 33.02
C LEU A 519 -40.66 22.55 31.75
N GLY A 520 -41.67 23.43 31.85
CA GLY A 520 -42.10 24.29 30.76
C GLY A 520 -40.98 25.20 30.25
N GLU A 521 -40.22 25.82 31.16
CA GLU A 521 -39.05 26.64 30.80
C GLU A 521 -37.96 25.83 30.10
N ILE A 522 -37.63 24.63 30.62
CA ILE A 522 -36.63 23.75 30.00
C ILE A 522 -37.10 23.34 28.60
N LEU A 523 -38.34 22.88 28.44
CA LEU A 523 -38.88 22.47 27.14
C LEU A 523 -38.93 23.63 26.15
N GLN A 524 -39.24 24.85 26.60
CA GLN A 524 -39.24 26.04 25.75
C GLN A 524 -37.83 26.43 25.29
N ARG A 525 -36.83 26.35 26.18
CA ARG A 525 -35.41 26.64 25.85
C ARG A 525 -34.81 25.54 24.96
N SER A 526 -35.23 24.29 25.17
CA SER A 526 -34.66 23.09 24.54
C SER A 526 -35.60 22.40 23.54
N GLN A 527 -36.42 23.16 22.82
CA GLN A 527 -37.39 22.62 21.82
C GLN A 527 -36.74 21.72 20.76
N VAL A 528 -35.46 21.94 20.44
CA VAL A 528 -34.71 21.14 19.46
C VAL A 528 -34.29 19.76 19.99
N LEU A 529 -34.35 19.53 21.30
CA LEU A 529 -34.01 18.26 21.96
C LEU A 529 -35.23 17.36 22.20
N CYS A 530 -36.39 17.95 22.47
CA CYS A 530 -37.68 17.27 22.60
C CYS A 530 -38.74 18.00 21.75
N PRO A 531 -38.66 17.90 20.41
CA PRO A 531 -39.62 18.54 19.54
C PRO A 531 -41.01 17.94 19.77
N LEU A 532 -42.06 18.77 19.60
CA LEU A 532 -43.48 18.39 19.71
C LEU A 532 -43.96 18.05 21.13
N THR A 533 -43.13 18.26 22.16
CA THR A 533 -43.53 18.14 23.56
C THR A 533 -44.06 19.47 24.11
N SER A 534 -45.18 19.44 24.83
CA SER A 534 -45.73 20.60 25.55
C SER A 534 -46.09 20.26 27.01
N ILE A 535 -46.39 21.27 27.82
CA ILE A 535 -46.99 21.07 29.16
C ILE A 535 -48.51 21.09 29.00
N GLY A 536 -49.17 20.01 29.40
CA GLY A 536 -50.63 19.87 29.37
C GLY A 536 -51.25 20.12 30.74
N SER A 537 -52.53 20.45 30.77
CA SER A 537 -53.29 20.54 32.03
C SER A 537 -53.30 19.18 32.75
N GLY A 538 -52.94 19.19 34.05
CA GLY A 538 -52.89 18.01 34.90
C GLY A 538 -54.24 17.33 35.16
N ASP A 539 -55.36 18.06 35.01
CA ASP A 539 -56.71 17.56 35.23
C ASP A 539 -57.35 16.93 33.98
N ALA A 540 -56.76 17.16 32.80
CA ALA A 540 -57.24 16.58 31.56
C ALA A 540 -56.77 15.12 31.38
N GLU A 541 -57.59 14.30 30.72
CA GLU A 541 -57.24 12.91 30.43
C GLU A 541 -55.99 12.82 29.53
N PRO A 542 -55.02 11.95 29.85
CA PRO A 542 -53.81 11.80 29.06
C PRO A 542 -54.12 11.13 27.71
N GLY A 543 -53.60 11.70 26.62
CA GLY A 543 -53.60 11.05 25.31
C GLY A 543 -52.69 9.82 25.26
N SER A 544 -52.75 9.06 24.16
CA SER A 544 -51.96 7.82 24.00
C SER A 544 -50.45 8.05 24.02
N ASN A 545 -50.01 9.25 23.62
CA ASN A 545 -48.60 9.63 23.55
C ASN A 545 -48.16 10.53 24.73
N ASP A 546 -49.08 10.89 25.62
CA ASP A 546 -48.81 11.82 26.72
C ASP A 546 -48.04 11.14 27.87
N PHE A 547 -47.24 11.93 28.57
CA PHE A 547 -46.57 11.55 29.81
C PHE A 547 -47.37 12.06 31.00
N LEU A 548 -47.64 11.19 31.97
CA LEU A 548 -48.39 11.49 33.18
C LEU A 548 -47.50 11.30 34.41
N VAL A 549 -47.32 12.37 35.18
CA VAL A 549 -46.77 12.34 36.53
C VAL A 549 -47.93 12.20 37.52
N TYR A 550 -47.91 11.16 38.35
CA TYR A 550 -48.99 10.86 39.29
C TYR A 550 -48.49 10.22 40.59
N SER A 551 -49.36 10.19 41.60
CA SER A 551 -49.07 9.68 42.94
C SER A 551 -47.80 10.31 43.56
N GLY A 552 -47.58 11.60 43.30
CA GLY A 552 -46.44 12.31 43.85
C GLY A 552 -46.60 12.61 45.33
N VAL A 553 -45.53 12.44 46.08
CA VAL A 553 -45.46 12.68 47.51
C VAL A 553 -44.22 13.52 47.81
N VAL A 554 -44.43 14.60 48.55
CA VAL A 554 -43.39 15.50 49.05
C VAL A 554 -43.31 15.31 50.56
N ALA A 555 -42.21 14.74 51.05
CA ALA A 555 -41.96 14.61 52.47
C ALA A 555 -41.53 15.97 53.06
N ALA A 556 -41.91 16.23 54.32
CA ALA A 556 -41.63 17.50 54.99
C ALA A 556 -40.13 17.80 54.98
N PHE A 557 -39.80 19.01 54.55
CA PHE A 557 -38.44 19.52 54.50
C PHE A 557 -38.02 19.94 55.91
N ASP A 558 -36.88 19.46 56.40
CA ASP A 558 -36.26 19.97 57.62
C ASP A 558 -35.04 20.81 57.23
N SER A 559 -34.99 22.06 57.70
CA SER A 559 -33.80 22.92 57.63
C SER A 559 -33.44 23.55 58.98
N THR A 560 -33.91 22.95 60.06
CA THR A 560 -33.59 23.43 61.40
C THR A 560 -32.17 23.05 61.81
N GLU A 561 -31.55 22.10 61.12
CA GLU A 561 -30.18 21.67 61.36
C GLU A 561 -29.16 22.76 60.98
N GLN A 562 -28.41 23.19 61.99
CA GLN A 562 -27.30 24.14 61.87
C GLN A 562 -26.07 23.53 62.54
N LEU A 563 -24.95 23.51 61.83
CA LEU A 563 -23.65 23.17 62.40
C LEU A 563 -22.84 24.46 62.56
N GLU A 564 -22.31 24.71 63.76
CA GLU A 564 -21.43 25.84 64.02
C GLU A 564 -20.03 25.33 64.38
N ARG A 565 -19.00 25.90 63.75
CA ARG A 565 -17.59 25.62 64.06
C ARG A 565 -16.86 26.93 64.32
N SER A 566 -16.14 27.02 65.43
CA SER A 566 -15.30 28.17 65.77
C SER A 566 -13.84 27.79 65.64
N SER A 567 -13.05 28.57 64.92
CA SER A 567 -11.60 28.41 64.83
C SER A 567 -10.87 29.75 64.97
N MET A 568 -9.59 29.74 65.32
CA MET A 568 -8.79 30.96 65.46
C MET A 568 -7.56 30.89 64.58
N ARG A 569 -7.23 31.98 63.91
CA ARG A 569 -5.95 32.16 63.20
C ARG A 569 -5.23 33.40 63.73
N SER A 570 -3.91 33.30 63.93
CA SER A 570 -3.06 34.43 64.32
C SER A 570 -2.30 34.94 63.10
N LEU A 571 -2.27 36.26 62.91
CA LEU A 571 -1.57 36.93 61.83
C LEU A 571 -0.59 37.96 62.40
N LEU A 572 0.64 37.97 61.88
CA LEU A 572 1.65 38.97 62.22
C LEU A 572 1.65 40.06 61.15
N ARG A 573 1.56 41.32 61.58
CA ARG A 573 1.64 42.49 60.71
C ARG A 573 2.53 43.56 61.30
N TYR A 574 3.10 44.41 60.45
CA TYR A 574 3.99 45.49 60.88
C TYR A 574 3.23 46.83 60.94
N GLY A 575 3.31 47.52 62.07
CA GLY A 575 2.68 48.82 62.31
C GLY A 575 3.37 49.98 61.58
N PRO A 576 2.89 51.22 61.73
CA PRO A 576 3.54 52.38 61.14
C PRO A 576 4.92 52.61 61.74
N VAL A 577 5.87 53.04 60.90
CA VAL A 577 7.22 53.41 61.35
C VAL A 577 7.16 54.79 62.02
N GLN A 578 7.54 54.84 63.29
CA GLN A 578 7.70 56.07 64.06
C GLN A 578 9.14 56.57 63.95
N LYS A 579 9.30 57.83 63.58
CA LYS A 579 10.61 58.49 63.50
C LYS A 579 10.83 59.31 64.78
N LEU A 580 11.74 58.86 65.63
CA LEU A 580 12.09 59.50 66.89
C LEU A 580 13.44 60.18 66.76
N LYS A 581 13.65 61.28 67.51
CA LYS A 581 14.98 61.89 67.59
C LYS A 581 15.92 60.94 68.32
N ASN A 582 17.09 60.71 67.75
CA ASN A 582 18.08 59.86 68.39
C ASN A 582 18.75 60.65 69.54
N PRO A 583 18.59 60.22 70.81
CA PRO A 583 19.19 60.92 71.94
C PRO A 583 20.73 60.84 71.95
N ASP A 584 21.30 59.83 71.28
CA ASP A 584 22.74 59.57 71.25
C ASP A 584 23.43 60.18 70.01
N PHE A 585 22.70 60.96 69.21
CA PHE A 585 23.23 61.59 68.00
C PHE A 585 24.21 62.71 68.34
N LEU A 586 25.39 62.65 67.72
CA LEU A 586 26.40 63.70 67.79
C LEU A 586 26.47 64.43 66.44
N PRO A 587 26.36 65.77 66.42
CA PRO A 587 26.39 66.53 65.16
C PRO A 587 27.73 66.42 64.42
N ASP A 588 28.85 66.28 65.15
CA ASP A 588 30.19 66.02 64.60
C ASP A 588 30.77 64.72 65.20
N PRO A 589 30.35 63.55 64.71
CA PRO A 589 30.77 62.28 65.28
C PRO A 589 32.22 61.94 64.86
N PRO A 590 33.01 61.26 65.72
CA PRO A 590 34.35 60.79 65.36
C PRO A 590 34.32 59.79 64.18
N GLN A 591 35.38 59.70 63.38
CA GLN A 591 35.42 58.95 62.10
C GLN A 591 35.04 57.45 62.19
N HIS A 592 35.06 56.84 63.38
CA HIS A 592 34.65 55.44 63.62
C HIS A 592 33.42 55.31 64.53
N ALA A 593 32.59 56.36 64.62
CA ALA A 593 31.37 56.31 65.40
C ALA A 593 30.37 55.28 64.84
N SER A 594 29.71 54.56 65.75
CA SER A 594 28.67 53.61 65.37
C SER A 594 27.47 54.30 64.71
N ILE A 595 26.68 53.56 63.93
CA ILE A 595 25.44 54.08 63.29
C ILE A 595 24.50 54.73 64.33
N LYS A 596 24.52 54.22 65.57
CA LYS A 596 23.79 54.78 66.71
C LYS A 596 24.22 56.20 67.10
N GLN A 597 25.44 56.64 66.80
CA GLN A 597 25.92 57.99 67.12
C GLN A 597 25.90 58.93 65.91
N THR A 598 25.87 58.37 64.70
CA THR A 598 25.88 59.13 63.43
C THR A 598 24.50 59.33 62.84
N SER A 599 23.51 58.49 63.16
CA SER A 599 22.14 58.67 62.66
C SER A 599 21.37 59.69 63.50
N PRO A 600 20.77 60.74 62.90
CA PRO A 600 20.02 61.75 63.65
C PRO A 600 18.68 61.23 64.20
N TYR A 601 18.22 60.06 63.74
CA TYR A 601 16.92 59.52 64.09
C TYR A 601 17.01 58.04 64.49
N LEU A 602 16.18 57.66 65.45
CA LEU A 602 15.87 56.28 65.77
C LEU A 602 14.50 55.96 65.19
N TYR A 603 14.41 54.91 64.37
CA TYR A 603 13.16 54.45 63.82
C TYR A 603 12.62 53.29 64.64
N ARG A 604 11.35 53.39 65.04
CA ARG A 604 10.65 52.39 65.84
C ARG A 604 9.47 51.86 65.06
N GLN A 605 9.33 50.54 64.98
CA GLN A 605 8.17 49.88 64.40
C GLN A 605 7.66 48.78 65.32
N GLU A 606 6.34 48.68 65.44
CA GLU A 606 5.69 47.64 66.22
C GLU A 606 5.37 46.45 65.31
N GLU A 607 5.83 45.25 65.67
CA GLU A 607 5.32 44.02 65.09
C GLU A 607 4.10 43.59 65.91
N ILE A 608 2.95 43.59 65.26
CA ILE A 608 1.64 43.42 65.86
C ILE A 608 1.15 42.01 65.53
N GLU A 609 0.83 41.24 66.57
CA GLU A 609 0.11 39.98 66.44
C GLU A 609 -1.39 40.24 66.59
N GLN A 610 -2.16 39.85 65.58
CA GLN A 610 -3.61 39.97 65.55
C GLN A 610 -4.24 38.58 65.44
N VAL A 611 -5.04 38.22 66.45
CA VAL A 611 -5.85 37.00 66.46
C VAL A 611 -7.19 37.30 65.79
N ILE A 612 -7.59 36.44 64.86
CA ILE A 612 -8.87 36.50 64.17
C ILE A 612 -9.64 35.25 64.56
N THR A 613 -10.78 35.46 65.21
CA THR A 613 -11.77 34.41 65.46
C THR A 613 -12.63 34.25 64.22
N SER A 614 -12.86 33.01 63.79
CA SER A 614 -13.69 32.68 62.64
C SER A 614 -14.81 31.76 63.09
N LYS A 615 -16.04 32.10 62.72
CA LYS A 615 -17.24 31.30 62.94
C LYS A 615 -17.73 30.83 61.58
N GLU A 616 -17.62 29.54 61.32
CA GLU A 616 -18.22 28.87 60.17
C GLU A 616 -19.60 28.34 60.59
N ILE A 617 -20.62 28.71 59.85
CA ILE A 617 -22.00 28.26 60.05
C ILE A 617 -22.41 27.49 58.80
N GLU A 618 -22.79 26.23 58.96
CA GLU A 618 -23.35 25.41 57.90
C GLU A 618 -24.85 25.24 58.13
N ARG A 619 -25.65 25.59 57.12
CA ARG A 619 -27.10 25.34 57.05
C ARG A 619 -27.35 24.13 56.17
N ILE A 620 -28.24 23.25 56.63
CA ILE A 620 -28.61 22.03 55.92
C ILE A 620 -30.11 22.07 55.60
N ALA A 621 -30.52 21.53 54.45
CA ALA A 621 -31.91 21.24 54.14
C ALA A 621 -32.04 19.86 53.50
N HIS A 622 -32.99 19.05 53.98
CA HIS A 622 -33.29 17.74 53.44
C HIS A 622 -34.53 17.78 52.56
N VAL A 623 -34.41 17.36 51.30
CA VAL A 623 -35.50 17.29 50.33
C VAL A 623 -35.76 15.83 49.96
N ARG A 624 -37.00 15.39 50.12
CA ARG A 624 -37.44 14.09 49.61
C ARG A 624 -38.75 14.20 48.84
N VAL A 625 -38.69 13.88 47.55
CA VAL A 625 -39.82 13.90 46.62
C VAL A 625 -39.79 12.63 45.79
N PHE A 626 -40.93 11.96 45.64
CA PHE A 626 -41.07 10.81 44.74
C PHE A 626 -42.41 10.82 44.03
N PHE A 627 -42.45 10.35 42.79
CA PHE A 627 -43.67 10.23 41.98
C PHE A 627 -43.52 9.16 40.89
N ASN A 628 -44.66 8.67 40.39
CA ASN A 628 -44.67 7.77 39.25
C ASN A 628 -44.80 8.55 37.94
N LEU A 629 -43.98 8.19 36.96
CA LEU A 629 -44.07 8.66 35.58
C LEU A 629 -44.58 7.53 34.69
N LYS A 630 -45.66 7.77 33.94
CA LYS A 630 -46.18 6.84 32.93
C LYS A 630 -46.25 7.54 31.58
N GLY A 631 -45.76 6.90 30.52
CA GLY A 631 -45.84 7.40 29.15
C GLY A 631 -45.48 6.33 28.12
N PRO A 632 -45.28 6.70 26.85
CA PRO A 632 -44.87 5.77 25.81
C PRO A 632 -43.55 5.07 26.17
N GLY A 633 -43.60 3.75 26.39
CA GLY A 633 -42.41 2.95 26.72
C GLY A 633 -41.83 3.19 28.12
N VAL A 634 -42.48 4.01 28.96
CA VAL A 634 -41.97 4.41 30.27
C VAL A 634 -43.02 4.16 31.36
N ALA A 635 -42.60 3.45 32.41
CA ALA A 635 -43.34 3.29 33.66
C ALA A 635 -42.33 3.20 34.80
N GLU A 636 -41.97 4.33 35.39
CA GLU A 636 -40.86 4.45 36.34
C GLU A 636 -41.24 5.27 37.57
N LEU A 637 -40.71 4.89 38.72
CA LEU A 637 -40.76 5.69 39.95
C LEU A 637 -39.53 6.61 39.95
N LEU A 638 -39.76 7.92 39.88
CA LEU A 638 -38.71 8.91 40.00
C LEU A 638 -38.68 9.45 41.43
N GLU A 639 -37.48 9.49 42.02
CA GLU A 639 -37.27 10.06 43.34
C GLU A 639 -36.05 10.98 43.42
N ILE A 640 -36.14 11.94 44.33
CA ILE A 640 -35.03 12.72 44.84
C ILE A 640 -35.03 12.58 46.34
N ASN A 641 -33.86 12.26 46.89
CA ASN A 641 -33.57 12.22 48.31
C ASN A 641 -32.21 12.88 48.52
N GLN A 642 -32.20 14.20 48.76
CA GLN A 642 -31.00 15.03 48.70
C GLN A 642 -30.86 15.92 49.93
N ILE A 643 -29.63 15.97 50.44
CA ILE A 643 -29.23 16.87 51.51
C ILE A 643 -28.44 18.01 50.88
N TYR A 644 -28.99 19.21 50.99
CA TYR A 644 -28.35 20.44 50.55
C TYR A 644 -27.62 21.07 51.73
N SER A 645 -26.38 21.51 51.54
CA SER A 645 -25.66 22.27 52.57
C SER A 645 -25.01 23.52 52.01
N ARG A 646 -24.99 24.58 52.85
CA ARG A 646 -24.32 25.84 52.52
C ARG A 646 -23.59 26.39 53.74
N LYS A 647 -22.33 26.78 53.52
CA LYS A 647 -21.43 27.30 54.54
C LYS A 647 -21.33 28.82 54.45
N PHE A 648 -21.31 29.48 55.59
CA PHE A 648 -21.18 30.92 55.78
C PHE A 648 -20.04 31.18 56.75
N LEU A 649 -19.17 32.14 56.43
CA LEU A 649 -18.04 32.51 57.28
C LEU A 649 -18.23 33.91 57.87
N SER A 650 -18.06 34.02 59.19
CA SER A 650 -18.02 35.31 59.89
C SER A 650 -16.74 35.39 60.72
N GLU A 651 -15.85 36.30 60.34
CA GLU A 651 -14.61 36.59 61.04
C GLU A 651 -14.78 37.82 61.95
N GLN A 652 -14.25 37.72 63.17
CA GLN A 652 -14.26 38.78 64.16
C GLN A 652 -12.89 38.90 64.81
N SER A 653 -12.42 40.13 64.97
CA SER A 653 -11.17 40.45 65.68
C SER A 653 -11.39 41.76 66.40
N HIS A 654 -11.28 41.73 67.73
CA HIS A 654 -11.43 42.91 68.56
C HIS A 654 -10.15 43.74 68.52
N LEU A 655 -10.26 45.00 68.06
CA LEU A 655 -9.13 45.91 67.81
C LEU A 655 -8.19 46.12 69.01
N PHE A 656 -8.65 45.85 70.23
CA PHE A 656 -7.86 46.05 71.46
C PHE A 656 -7.55 44.77 72.25
N ASN A 657 -8.37 43.72 72.10
CA ASN A 657 -8.24 42.52 72.93
C ASN A 657 -7.49 41.42 72.16
N ASP A 658 -7.68 41.39 70.84
CA ASP A 658 -7.12 40.37 69.97
C ASP A 658 -5.89 40.88 69.22
N VAL A 659 -5.53 42.14 69.41
CA VAL A 659 -4.37 42.80 68.82
C VAL A 659 -3.39 43.10 69.94
N LYS A 660 -2.18 42.54 69.88
CA LYS A 660 -1.10 42.85 70.82
C LYS A 660 0.18 43.18 70.08
N VAL A 661 0.94 44.12 70.61
CA VAL A 661 2.31 44.37 70.14
C VAL A 661 3.16 43.19 70.61
N LYS A 662 3.59 42.37 69.67
CA LYS A 662 4.41 41.18 69.96
C LYS A 662 5.84 41.57 70.29
N ARG A 663 6.39 42.51 69.52
CA ARG A 663 7.70 43.12 69.78
C ARG A 663 7.77 44.52 69.18
N ILE A 664 8.66 45.32 69.73
CA ILE A 664 9.03 46.63 69.18
C ILE A 664 10.41 46.47 68.56
N ILE A 665 10.55 46.86 67.30
CA ILE A 665 11.80 46.85 66.54
C ILE A 665 12.31 48.29 66.49
N GLU A 666 13.49 48.53 67.06
CA GLU A 666 14.14 49.84 67.07
C GLU A 666 15.46 49.74 66.32
N VAL A 667 15.59 50.51 65.26
CA VAL A 667 16.76 50.52 64.36
C VAL A 667 17.11 51.95 63.96
N TYR A 668 18.36 52.18 63.61
CA TYR A 668 18.86 53.51 63.25
C TYR A 668 18.81 53.80 61.75
N ASP A 669 18.59 52.76 60.93
CA ASP A 669 18.30 52.85 59.51
C ASP A 669 16.85 52.42 59.24
N GLN A 670 16.10 53.27 58.51
CA GLN A 670 14.72 52.99 58.15
C GLN A 670 14.60 51.81 57.18
N SER A 671 15.64 51.53 56.37
CA SER A 671 15.61 50.44 55.38
C SER A 671 15.58 49.04 56.01
N GLU A 672 15.94 48.91 57.29
CA GLU A 672 15.88 47.65 58.05
C GLU A 672 14.46 47.32 58.57
N LEU A 673 13.51 48.26 58.44
CA LEU A 673 12.12 48.07 58.86
C LEU A 673 11.25 47.54 57.73
N SER A 674 10.23 46.75 58.08
CA SER A 674 9.28 46.19 57.12
C SER A 674 8.24 47.24 56.70
N LEU A 675 7.65 47.10 55.52
CA LEU A 675 6.59 48.01 55.08
C LEU A 675 5.36 47.88 56.02
N PRO A 676 4.79 49.00 56.50
CA PRO A 676 3.58 48.97 57.31
C PRO A 676 2.42 48.30 56.59
N GLN A 677 1.73 47.39 57.27
CA GLN A 677 0.60 46.64 56.74
C GLN A 677 -0.69 47.08 57.42
N ALA A 678 -1.73 47.35 56.61
CA ALA A 678 -3.07 47.63 57.11
C ALA A 678 -3.65 46.40 57.85
N ALA A 679 -4.71 46.62 58.65
CA ALA A 679 -5.44 45.50 59.25
C ALA A 679 -6.07 44.65 58.13
N PRO A 680 -6.09 43.31 58.26
CA PRO A 680 -6.74 42.45 57.28
C PRO A 680 -8.25 42.73 57.23
N GLU A 681 -8.82 42.69 56.04
CA GLU A 681 -10.28 42.72 55.88
C GLU A 681 -10.87 41.43 56.45
N LEU A 682 -11.87 41.57 57.32
CA LEU A 682 -12.57 40.45 57.93
C LEU A 682 -13.74 40.04 57.03
N VAL A 683 -13.86 38.74 56.75
CA VAL A 683 -15.00 38.20 55.99
C VAL A 683 -16.24 38.20 56.87
N ASN A 684 -17.37 38.70 56.38
CA ASN A 684 -18.63 38.63 57.12
C ASN A 684 -19.81 38.29 56.19
N ASP A 685 -20.04 37.00 55.98
CA ASP A 685 -21.14 36.51 55.16
C ASP A 685 -22.49 36.73 55.86
N ARG A 686 -23.50 37.16 55.07
CA ARG A 686 -24.90 37.13 55.53
C ARG A 686 -25.35 35.68 55.64
N ILE A 687 -25.58 35.24 56.87
CA ILE A 687 -26.13 33.91 57.18
C ILE A 687 -27.57 33.84 56.67
N TRP A 688 -27.88 32.82 55.88
CA TRP A 688 -29.24 32.57 55.41
C TRP A 688 -30.15 32.07 56.54
N SER A 689 -31.41 32.50 56.45
CA SER A 689 -32.51 31.94 57.24
C SER A 689 -32.86 30.53 56.78
N SER A 690 -33.53 29.78 57.65
CA SER A 690 -34.09 28.46 57.31
C SER A 690 -35.02 28.50 56.09
N GLY A 691 -35.81 29.58 55.93
CA GLY A 691 -36.69 29.76 54.76
C GLY A 691 -35.91 29.94 53.45
N GLU A 692 -34.85 30.76 53.46
CA GLU A 692 -33.98 30.94 52.29
C GLU A 692 -33.26 29.64 51.90
N MET A 693 -32.82 28.85 52.89
CA MET A 693 -32.22 27.54 52.64
C MET A 693 -33.22 26.55 52.03
N HIS A 694 -34.47 26.54 52.50
CA HIS A 694 -35.55 25.75 51.92
C HIS A 694 -35.87 26.15 50.48
N ASP A 695 -35.99 27.44 50.22
CA ASP A 695 -36.28 27.94 48.88
C ASP A 695 -35.18 27.60 47.89
N PHE A 696 -33.92 27.67 48.33
CA PHE A 696 -32.78 27.19 47.55
C PHE A 696 -32.89 25.70 47.24
N ALA A 697 -33.06 24.86 48.26
CA ALA A 697 -33.18 23.41 48.12
C ALA A 697 -34.38 22.99 47.26
N ARG A 698 -35.52 23.69 47.40
CA ARG A 698 -36.72 23.51 46.57
C ARG A 698 -36.43 23.79 45.10
N LYS A 699 -35.85 24.94 44.76
CA LYS A 699 -35.55 25.31 43.37
C LYS A 699 -34.57 24.35 42.72
N ASP A 700 -33.53 23.95 43.45
CA ASP A 700 -32.52 23.01 42.95
C ASP A 700 -33.12 21.61 42.70
N SER A 701 -33.91 21.10 43.65
CA SER A 701 -34.59 19.81 43.50
C SER A 701 -35.62 19.79 42.36
N LEU A 702 -36.36 20.88 42.15
CA LEU A 702 -37.28 21.01 41.01
C LEU A 702 -36.55 20.96 39.67
N MET A 703 -35.40 21.62 39.56
CA MET A 703 -34.56 21.57 38.35
C MET A 703 -34.11 20.14 38.05
N VAL A 704 -33.63 19.41 39.06
CA VAL A 704 -33.20 18.01 38.87
C VAL A 704 -34.38 17.10 38.52
N LEU A 705 -35.55 17.27 39.15
CA LEU A 705 -36.75 16.50 38.78
C LEU A 705 -37.18 16.79 37.35
N ALA A 706 -37.17 18.04 36.93
CA ALA A 706 -37.50 18.44 35.58
C ALA A 706 -36.53 17.80 34.57
N LEU A 707 -35.23 17.76 34.88
CA LEU A 707 -34.22 17.09 34.04
C LEU A 707 -34.43 15.57 33.97
N LYS A 708 -34.80 14.91 35.08
CA LYS A 708 -35.15 13.49 35.09
C LYS A 708 -36.37 13.21 34.19
N ILE A 709 -37.43 14.01 34.30
CA ILE A 709 -38.61 13.88 33.42
C ILE A 709 -38.22 14.14 31.96
N PHE A 710 -37.45 15.20 31.71
CA PHE A 710 -36.97 15.56 30.37
C PHE A 710 -36.18 14.42 29.72
N CYS A 711 -35.30 13.74 30.47
CA CYS A 711 -34.57 12.56 29.99
C CYS A 711 -35.50 11.44 29.50
N GLN A 712 -36.59 11.21 30.22
CA GLN A 712 -37.58 10.19 29.88
C GLN A 712 -38.39 10.60 28.64
N VAL A 713 -38.79 11.86 28.53
CA VAL A 713 -39.49 12.39 27.35
C VAL A 713 -38.61 12.29 26.10
N GLN A 714 -37.31 12.59 26.22
CA GLN A 714 -36.34 12.48 25.13
C GLN A 714 -36.22 11.06 24.56
N SER A 715 -36.64 10.03 25.30
CA SER A 715 -36.61 8.63 24.84
C SER A 715 -37.72 8.27 23.84
N PHE A 716 -38.68 9.17 23.58
CA PHE A 716 -39.83 8.89 22.71
C PHE A 716 -39.44 8.37 21.31
N PRO A 717 -38.48 8.97 20.56
CA PRO A 717 -38.05 8.44 19.26
C PRO A 717 -37.44 7.04 19.35
N LEU A 718 -36.70 6.75 20.43
CA LEU A 718 -36.11 5.42 20.67
C LEU A 718 -37.21 4.38 20.91
N THR A 719 -38.30 4.78 21.58
CA THR A 719 -39.47 3.92 21.78
C THR A 719 -40.18 3.61 20.47
N LEU A 720 -40.34 4.59 19.58
CA LEU A 720 -40.90 4.37 18.24
C LEU A 720 -40.01 3.42 17.42
N ALA A 721 -38.68 3.60 17.47
CA ALA A 721 -37.74 2.70 16.80
C ALA A 721 -37.83 1.27 17.36
N ALA A 722 -37.91 1.09 18.69
CA ALA A 722 -38.06 -0.22 19.32
C ALA A 722 -39.39 -0.89 18.94
N GLN A 723 -40.49 -0.14 18.85
CA GLN A 723 -41.77 -0.64 18.35
C GLN A 723 -41.66 -1.05 16.88
N ALA A 724 -41.02 -0.24 16.04
CA ALA A 724 -40.81 -0.56 14.63
C ALA A 724 -40.00 -1.86 14.46
N GLU A 725 -38.90 -2.03 15.20
CA GLU A 725 -38.10 -3.26 15.19
C GLU A 725 -38.90 -4.49 15.67
N ARG A 726 -39.74 -4.31 16.69
CA ARG A 726 -40.64 -5.37 17.17
C ARG A 726 -41.61 -5.81 16.07
N TYR A 727 -42.28 -4.87 15.41
CA TYR A 727 -43.22 -5.19 14.33
C TYR A 727 -42.52 -5.80 13.11
N THR A 728 -41.27 -5.42 12.83
CA THR A 728 -40.45 -6.09 11.80
C THR A 728 -40.23 -7.57 12.14
N LYS A 729 -39.89 -7.88 13.39
CA LYS A 729 -39.70 -9.28 13.86
C LYS A 729 -41.00 -10.09 13.84
N GLU A 730 -42.13 -9.44 14.14
CA GLU A 730 -43.47 -10.05 14.10
C GLU A 730 -44.00 -10.20 12.66
N GLY A 731 -43.30 -9.68 11.64
CA GLY A 731 -43.70 -9.76 10.24
C GLY A 731 -44.78 -8.77 9.81
N ASN A 732 -45.18 -7.84 10.68
CA ASN A 732 -46.15 -6.79 10.35
C ASN A 732 -45.45 -5.56 9.74
N LEU A 733 -45.08 -5.70 8.46
CA LEU A 733 -44.28 -4.70 7.75
C LEU A 733 -44.98 -3.34 7.59
N SER A 734 -46.32 -3.31 7.50
CA SER A 734 -47.09 -2.06 7.40
C SER A 734 -46.96 -1.23 8.67
N ARG A 735 -47.15 -1.86 9.85
CA ARG A 735 -46.97 -1.20 11.15
C ARG A 735 -45.52 -0.84 11.40
N ALA A 736 -44.58 -1.71 11.05
CA ALA A 736 -43.16 -1.42 11.17
C ALA A 736 -42.76 -0.16 10.36
N ALA A 737 -43.21 -0.07 9.10
CA ALA A 737 -42.96 1.09 8.25
C ALA A 737 -43.64 2.37 8.76
N GLU A 738 -44.85 2.26 9.33
CA GLU A 738 -45.52 3.39 9.99
C GLU A 738 -44.67 3.96 11.13
N PHE A 739 -44.22 3.12 12.07
CA PHE A 739 -43.41 3.57 13.20
C PHE A 739 -42.02 4.06 12.79
N TRP A 740 -41.39 3.43 11.79
CA TRP A 740 -40.14 3.95 11.22
C TRP A 740 -40.32 5.31 10.56
N GLY A 741 -41.44 5.53 9.86
CA GLY A 741 -41.76 6.82 9.24
C GLY A 741 -42.05 7.92 10.26
N GLN A 742 -42.78 7.60 11.33
CA GLN A 742 -42.99 8.49 12.48
C GLN A 742 -41.66 8.86 13.15
N CYS A 743 -40.81 7.85 13.39
CA CYS A 743 -39.48 8.05 13.95
C CYS A 743 -38.61 8.95 13.06
N LEU A 744 -38.61 8.72 11.74
CA LEU A 744 -37.87 9.53 10.78
C LEU A 744 -38.32 11.00 10.83
N ALA A 745 -39.64 11.25 10.85
CA ALA A 745 -40.19 12.60 10.90
C ALA A 745 -39.72 13.38 12.14
N ILE A 746 -39.62 12.73 13.31
CA ILE A 746 -39.08 13.36 14.53
C ILE A 746 -37.57 13.53 14.42
N CYS A 747 -36.83 12.53 13.94
CA CYS A 747 -35.38 12.59 13.79
C CYS A 747 -34.93 13.72 12.86
N GLU A 748 -35.72 14.11 11.86
CA GLU A 748 -35.43 15.27 11.00
C GLU A 748 -35.52 16.62 11.74
N MET A 749 -36.18 16.68 12.90
CA MET A 749 -36.29 17.89 13.73
C MET A 749 -35.23 17.96 14.84
N LEU A 750 -34.61 16.83 15.19
CA LEU A 750 -33.63 16.75 16.28
C LEU A 750 -32.32 17.44 15.90
N LYS A 751 -31.75 18.21 16.85
CA LYS A 751 -30.35 18.68 16.77
C LYS A 751 -29.49 17.87 17.72
N THR A 752 -28.62 17.01 17.17
CA THR A 752 -27.75 16.11 17.97
C THR A 752 -26.26 16.45 17.91
N ASP A 753 -25.88 17.53 17.24
CA ASP A 753 -24.47 17.89 17.00
C ASP A 753 -23.89 18.86 18.05
N SER A 754 -24.64 19.23 19.09
CA SER A 754 -24.25 20.24 20.08
C SER A 754 -24.25 19.69 21.50
N ASP A 755 -23.37 20.19 22.37
CA ASP A 755 -23.29 19.73 23.76
C ASP A 755 -24.61 20.01 24.51
N ILE A 756 -25.10 19.03 25.26
CA ILE A 756 -26.40 19.08 25.93
C ILE A 756 -26.48 20.26 26.93
N LEU A 757 -25.37 20.62 27.59
CA LEU A 757 -25.34 21.75 28.49
C LEU A 757 -25.54 23.09 27.77
N SER A 758 -24.97 23.22 26.57
CA SER A 758 -25.17 24.41 25.73
C SER A 758 -26.62 24.54 25.24
N LEU A 759 -27.31 23.41 25.08
CA LEU A 759 -28.71 23.34 24.63
C LEU A 759 -29.73 23.51 25.77
N LEU A 760 -29.36 23.17 27.01
CA LEU A 760 -30.20 23.36 28.20
C LEU A 760 -30.20 24.82 28.70
N GLN A 761 -29.15 25.61 28.40
CA GLN A 761 -29.04 27.03 28.76
C GLN A 761 -29.35 27.30 30.24
N LEU A 762 -28.77 26.50 31.12
CA LEU A 762 -28.95 26.64 32.57
C LEU A 762 -28.17 27.86 33.07
N GLU A 763 -28.84 28.76 33.79
CA GLU A 763 -28.24 29.97 34.37
C GLU A 763 -27.26 29.64 35.51
N SER A 764 -27.51 28.55 36.23
CA SER A 764 -26.62 27.99 37.24
C SER A 764 -26.75 26.47 37.27
N LEU A 765 -25.65 25.78 37.54
CA LEU A 765 -25.65 24.32 37.65
C LEU A 765 -26.26 23.90 39.00
N PRO A 766 -27.18 22.91 39.02
CA PRO A 766 -27.72 22.39 40.26
C PRO A 766 -26.64 21.84 41.19
N GLN A 767 -26.79 22.07 42.50
CA GLN A 767 -25.88 21.61 43.54
C GLN A 767 -26.23 20.22 44.09
N ALA A 768 -27.37 19.64 43.70
CA ALA A 768 -27.75 18.28 44.10
C ALA A 768 -26.66 17.25 43.75
N ALA A 769 -26.38 16.33 44.68
CA ALA A 769 -25.36 15.31 44.47
C ALA A 769 -25.71 14.31 43.35
N CYS A 770 -26.99 14.16 43.02
CA CYS A 770 -27.44 13.32 41.89
C CYS A 770 -27.32 13.99 40.51
N PHE A 771 -27.15 15.32 40.45
CA PHE A 771 -27.12 16.06 39.19
C PHE A 771 -26.05 15.56 38.20
N PRO A 772 -24.79 15.25 38.62
CA PRO A 772 -23.78 14.73 37.69
C PRO A 772 -24.18 13.41 37.02
N ALA A 773 -24.83 12.50 37.77
CA ALA A 773 -25.29 11.22 37.24
C ALA A 773 -26.48 11.41 36.29
N ASP A 774 -27.42 12.28 36.63
CA ASP A 774 -28.57 12.60 35.78
C ASP A 774 -28.14 13.30 34.48
N LEU A 775 -27.15 14.19 34.56
CA LEU A 775 -26.55 14.82 33.38
C LEU A 775 -25.82 13.80 32.49
N GLN A 776 -25.14 12.82 33.08
CA GLN A 776 -24.52 11.73 32.32
C GLN A 776 -25.58 10.89 31.60
N ALA A 777 -26.68 10.52 32.26
CA ALA A 777 -27.77 9.77 31.64
C ALA A 777 -28.40 10.55 30.47
N LEU A 778 -28.54 11.87 30.61
CA LEU A 778 -28.98 12.77 29.53
C LEU A 778 -27.99 12.79 28.35
N ARG A 779 -26.68 12.81 28.61
CA ARG A 779 -25.65 12.73 27.56
C ARG A 779 -25.66 11.40 26.82
N GLU A 780 -25.79 10.29 27.55
CA GLU A 780 -25.92 8.95 26.97
C GLU A 780 -27.17 8.88 26.08
N ARG A 781 -28.31 9.40 26.56
CA ARG A 781 -29.55 9.48 25.79
C ARG A 781 -29.39 10.29 24.50
N HIS A 782 -28.68 11.42 24.58
CA HIS A 782 -28.41 12.27 23.44
C HIS A 782 -27.55 11.55 22.38
N ASN A 783 -26.54 10.79 22.82
CA ASN A 783 -25.71 9.98 21.94
C ASN A 783 -26.50 8.86 21.25
N ASP A 784 -27.40 8.20 21.97
CA ASP A 784 -28.31 7.20 21.40
C ASP A 784 -29.19 7.81 20.31
N LEU A 785 -29.74 9.01 20.54
CA LEU A 785 -30.52 9.74 19.55
C LEU A 785 -29.69 10.17 18.34
N SER A 786 -28.44 10.59 18.53
CA SER A 786 -27.53 10.90 17.40
C SER A 786 -27.27 9.66 16.54
N THR A 787 -27.07 8.51 17.19
CA THR A 787 -26.88 7.23 16.51
C THR A 787 -28.14 6.79 15.76
N LEU A 788 -29.31 6.98 16.37
CA LEU A 788 -30.59 6.75 15.72
C LEU A 788 -30.78 7.67 14.52
N GLN A 789 -30.53 8.98 14.65
CA GLN A 789 -30.67 9.95 13.57
C GLN A 789 -29.83 9.60 12.33
N LYS A 790 -28.61 9.08 12.53
CA LYS A 790 -27.72 8.66 11.43
C LYS A 790 -28.24 7.41 10.69
N ASN A 791 -28.89 6.49 11.41
CA ASN A 791 -29.22 5.17 10.88
C ASN A 791 -30.71 4.95 10.59
N VAL A 792 -31.59 5.82 11.10
CA VAL A 792 -33.05 5.66 11.03
C VAL A 792 -33.53 5.52 9.59
N PHE A 793 -32.97 6.31 8.67
CA PHE A 793 -33.39 6.26 7.28
C PHE A 793 -33.01 4.94 6.61
N ASP A 794 -31.78 4.45 6.83
CA ASP A 794 -31.34 3.18 6.25
C ASP A 794 -32.08 1.97 6.85
N LYS A 795 -32.37 1.99 8.16
CA LYS A 795 -33.22 0.96 8.79
C LYS A 795 -34.65 1.00 8.26
N ALA A 796 -35.23 2.20 8.10
CA ALA A 796 -36.57 2.37 7.59
C ALA A 796 -36.69 1.87 6.14
N LEU A 797 -35.69 2.14 5.30
CA LEU A 797 -35.67 1.71 3.89
C LEU A 797 -35.68 0.19 3.72
N GLN A 798 -34.98 -0.56 4.58
CA GLN A 798 -35.00 -2.03 4.54
C GLN A 798 -36.43 -2.58 4.72
N VAL A 799 -37.24 -1.94 5.57
CA VAL A 799 -38.63 -2.33 5.81
C VAL A 799 -39.53 -1.91 4.65
N VAL A 800 -39.29 -0.75 4.03
CA VAL A 800 -40.07 -0.25 2.88
C VAL A 800 -39.97 -1.17 1.68
N ASP A 801 -38.76 -1.61 1.33
CA ASP A 801 -38.57 -2.51 0.18
C ASP A 801 -39.30 -3.85 0.40
N ALA A 802 -39.22 -4.40 1.61
CA ALA A 802 -39.94 -5.62 1.96
C ALA A 802 -41.47 -5.42 1.96
N TYR A 803 -41.96 -4.28 2.47
CA TYR A 803 -43.37 -3.93 2.49
C TYR A 803 -43.92 -3.72 1.08
N ALA A 804 -43.28 -2.88 0.28
CA ALA A 804 -43.67 -2.60 -1.10
C ALA A 804 -43.64 -3.90 -1.91
N GLY A 805 -42.58 -4.71 -1.78
CA GLY A 805 -42.49 -6.03 -2.40
C GLY A 805 -43.64 -6.96 -2.01
N GLY A 806 -44.03 -7.00 -0.73
CA GLY A 806 -45.10 -7.86 -0.23
C GLY A 806 -46.51 -7.41 -0.64
N GLU A 807 -46.85 -6.13 -0.48
CA GLU A 807 -48.17 -5.60 -0.83
C GLU A 807 -48.41 -5.61 -2.34
N LEU A 808 -47.38 -5.34 -3.14
CA LEU A 808 -47.48 -5.35 -4.61
C LEU A 808 -47.60 -6.77 -5.18
N LYS A 809 -47.13 -7.80 -4.47
CA LYS A 809 -47.26 -9.23 -4.84
C LYS A 809 -48.57 -9.89 -4.39
N ARG A 810 -49.32 -9.27 -3.46
CA ARG A 810 -50.62 -9.77 -2.97
C ARG A 810 -51.79 -9.47 -3.91
N LYS A 811 -51.56 -8.66 -4.94
CA LYS A 811 -52.45 -8.46 -6.09
C LYS A 811 -51.88 -9.21 -7.28
#